data_AF-A0A2D7V5V9-F1
#
_entry.id   AF-A0A2D7V5V9-F1
#
_cell.length_a   1.000
_cell.length_b   1.000
_cell.length_c   1.000
_cell.angle_alpha   90.00
_cell.angle_beta   90.00
_cell.angle_gamma   90.00
#
_symmetry.space_group_name_H-M   'P 1'
#
loop_
_entity.id
_entity.type
_entity.pdbx_description
1 polymer ?
#
loop_
_entity_poly.entity_id
_entity_poly.type
_entity_poly.pdbx_seq_one_letter_code
_entity_poly.pdbx_strand_id
1 'polypeptide(L)'
;MSRLRFTPRRAVHTLAAWIFLSLFPVRGEKLQEADGLAFSPLSLSGRTHDLTFTKQGNGSYRILTSGSDPYVYLDGFVENHNPATPYVLAFECQVPGDFEVFTFYYRTEQGMKRLHSKVRSGENWAWQVLDLSRDGEGLGTEIKSFRIDFGDLENQTFTIRNLRLIQANRALRLRATLGGKRLQTDRLGIGIEGLAKQTAAVETLRYEDQRSVSVTLASYRHLDLDAETKRGADQPNERPPVRLAPRIVVGEGPHSSNHTVVRILSPHQVCETQFLAYPPEIRGGVGIEAGKDAKGRGFFATWPLSSSRTNTIRIFNRAGGEIGGIRVAREMKPPFDLCVGDFSPSRPGDELAVISGKVETPSPMVLLYSPSGEILRRISFPGEPGRYSLLTQGLNRLLVQEPDRKRLHQLLPEAKTFPLDLGTADCQLFDSVYPDRDFNSGQPEQVKSTLGLIDSGKRIESQNLGRMENLFWFDPQDEHGGDSATWGEFPDGTYVKNGLYNYLGSAQYWSPLVKSGEIENRSYQEWVEGIDWPKISRAPSWRKSVLDYNRGIPTVWSAGFSHRWNIRRMKPISSKINPGSGLPEYLLLDHKNDPVGGGYFGETLFDYGTQHFESEALNKLYTYAQRAFYRKLAPAYRSNPEMTIAVEPNHENEIVSGTDSIGDYNPGNLTGFFHYLRALYGELESINRIMKTNFTGAFFDAPRNLLRGDWDKYDFENRFFREWVEYNRVLVSRRVGTSYRECLLAGFPPEMIKCHQIPDSYVFDSIIGISEGKKRLSPIDWLLTTGAGFGFSRYGTYFERERNVGQGAHSSGFDNMLIGEYASLNASHEKSLQQLLYLRNHGVSALHVMWWPSHLDKGYNQAQEFALREMISKHDQPRKGLAGGISEIRPWRGKAQSFDVAGLGTEGSHTGLIKSFTQEGSFEGTVYSVPFHAHVGIHLLNERDELTVSSRGTEIATIATTRPGCLVEVHFRVEDKIPLLRLEMAHMGIPLPDQTILLEDLLPDQKVRLVYKIPILMDRIRLSLSSPQNAGIADLTVIKHQDQVINLARKIMSGERHQGGVTFDCLP
;
A
#
# COMPACT_ATOMS: atom_id res chain seq x y z
N MET A 1 -68.52 -7.88 -58.21
CA MET A 1 -69.88 -7.35 -58.43
C MET A 1 -70.20 -6.37 -57.31
N SER A 2 -70.23 -5.08 -57.67
CA SER A 2 -71.32 -4.11 -57.42
C SER A 2 -71.28 -3.43 -56.03
N ARG A 3 -70.70 -2.23 -55.93
CA ARG A 3 -71.31 -0.86 -56.07
C ARG A 3 -71.90 -0.40 -54.71
N LEU A 4 -71.81 0.84 -54.21
CA LEU A 4 -71.07 2.10 -54.48
C LEU A 4 -71.56 3.14 -53.42
N ARG A 5 -70.70 4.12 -53.04
CA ARG A 5 -70.96 5.52 -52.55
C ARG A 5 -70.85 5.92 -51.06
N PHE A 6 -69.72 6.59 -50.76
CA PHE A 6 -69.47 7.90 -50.09
C PHE A 6 -70.66 8.69 -49.48
N THR A 7 -70.58 9.33 -48.30
CA THR A 7 -69.76 10.52 -47.91
C THR A 7 -69.81 10.80 -46.37
N PRO A 8 -68.95 11.70 -45.81
CA PRO A 8 -68.65 11.84 -44.38
C PRO A 8 -69.33 13.03 -43.65
N ARG A 9 -69.47 12.95 -42.31
CA ARG A 9 -69.69 14.08 -41.37
C ARG A 9 -68.84 13.85 -40.10
N ARG A 10 -67.70 14.53 -39.94
CA ARG A 10 -67.48 15.82 -39.22
C ARG A 10 -67.98 15.86 -37.77
N ALA A 11 -67.04 15.64 -36.86
CA ALA A 11 -66.57 16.59 -35.84
C ALA A 11 -67.64 17.39 -35.07
N VAL A 12 -68.10 16.82 -33.94
CA VAL A 12 -68.54 17.55 -32.74
C VAL A 12 -68.04 16.74 -31.55
N HIS A 13 -67.44 17.40 -30.55
CA HIS A 13 -66.83 16.87 -29.31
C HIS A 13 -65.29 16.87 -29.16
N THR A 14 -64.58 17.75 -29.86
CA THR A 14 -63.20 18.11 -29.47
C THR A 14 -62.94 19.61 -29.58
N LEU A 15 -63.73 20.43 -28.87
CA LEU A 15 -63.47 21.88 -28.75
C LEU A 15 -63.83 22.50 -27.38
N ALA A 16 -64.16 21.68 -26.37
CA ALA A 16 -64.48 22.17 -25.02
C ALA A 16 -63.43 21.80 -23.95
N ALA A 17 -62.44 20.96 -24.27
CA ALA A 17 -61.35 20.60 -23.34
C ALA A 17 -60.04 21.39 -23.56
N TRP A 18 -59.95 22.19 -24.63
CA TRP A 18 -58.72 22.94 -24.99
C TRP A 18 -58.76 24.44 -24.65
N ILE A 19 -59.87 24.95 -24.12
CA ILE A 19 -60.00 26.36 -23.72
C ILE A 19 -59.95 26.57 -22.18
N PHE A 20 -59.88 25.49 -21.39
CA PHE A 20 -59.74 25.59 -19.92
C PHE A 20 -58.30 25.41 -19.39
N LEU A 21 -57.31 25.16 -20.25
CA LEU A 21 -55.89 25.00 -19.87
C LEU A 21 -55.00 26.19 -20.25
N SER A 22 -55.55 27.26 -20.84
CA SER A 22 -54.81 28.46 -21.27
C SER A 22 -55.03 29.71 -20.39
N LEU A 23 -55.73 29.58 -19.25
CA LEU A 23 -56.02 30.70 -18.34
C LEU A 23 -55.41 30.58 -16.94
N PHE A 24 -54.54 29.60 -16.70
CA PHE A 24 -53.67 29.61 -15.53
C PHE A 24 -52.24 29.94 -15.99
N PRO A 25 -51.63 31.05 -15.53
CA PRO A 25 -50.20 31.19 -15.70
C PRO A 25 -49.56 29.95 -15.08
N VAL A 26 -48.69 29.26 -15.83
CA VAL A 26 -47.80 28.23 -15.29
C VAL A 26 -47.07 28.88 -14.13
N ARG A 27 -47.55 28.66 -12.90
CA ARG A 27 -46.93 29.18 -11.69
C ARG A 27 -45.56 28.53 -11.64
N GLY A 28 -44.51 29.32 -11.80
CA GLY A 28 -43.16 28.88 -11.48
C GLY A 28 -43.14 28.32 -10.05
N GLU A 29 -42.31 27.31 -9.82
CA GLU A 29 -42.05 26.78 -8.48
C GLU A 29 -41.72 27.96 -7.54
N LYS A 30 -42.34 28.05 -6.36
CA LYS A 30 -41.95 29.08 -5.38
C LYS A 30 -40.63 28.67 -4.73
N LEU A 31 -39.67 29.60 -4.64
CA LEU A 31 -38.45 29.41 -3.85
C LEU A 31 -38.74 29.67 -2.37
N GLN A 32 -39.42 28.72 -1.71
CA GLN A 32 -39.92 28.86 -0.34
C GLN A 32 -38.80 29.19 0.67
N GLU A 33 -37.57 28.72 0.44
CA GLU A 33 -36.42 28.98 1.30
C GLU A 33 -35.96 30.45 1.30
N ALA A 34 -36.41 31.23 0.32
CA ALA A 34 -36.15 32.66 0.21
C ALA A 34 -37.32 33.52 0.72
N ASP A 35 -38.43 32.91 1.19
CA ASP A 35 -39.59 33.66 1.69
C ASP A 35 -39.19 34.50 2.92
N GLY A 36 -39.42 35.81 2.85
CA GLY A 36 -39.08 36.77 3.91
C GLY A 36 -37.63 37.23 3.95
N LEU A 37 -36.75 36.75 3.06
CA LEU A 37 -35.36 37.23 2.96
C LEU A 37 -35.26 38.49 2.10
N ALA A 38 -34.40 39.42 2.51
CA ALA A 38 -34.02 40.57 1.70
C ALA A 38 -33.23 40.13 0.46
N PHE A 39 -33.53 40.73 -0.69
CA PHE A 39 -32.81 40.50 -1.94
C PHE A 39 -32.63 41.79 -2.74
N SER A 40 -31.55 41.86 -3.50
CA SER A 40 -31.31 42.90 -4.51
C SER A 40 -31.62 42.33 -5.89
N PRO A 41 -32.48 42.98 -6.70
CA PRO A 41 -32.70 42.57 -8.09
C PRO A 41 -31.45 42.88 -8.92
N LEU A 42 -31.13 42.00 -9.86
CA LEU A 42 -30.03 42.19 -10.81
C LEU A 42 -30.55 42.21 -12.25
N SER A 43 -29.72 42.71 -13.16
CA SER A 43 -30.03 42.77 -14.60
C SER A 43 -28.85 42.36 -15.46
N LEU A 44 -29.12 41.86 -16.66
CA LEU A 44 -28.09 41.63 -17.67
C LEU A 44 -27.57 42.98 -18.19
N SER A 45 -26.24 43.16 -18.17
CA SER A 45 -25.60 44.35 -18.71
C SER A 45 -25.43 44.28 -20.22
N GLY A 46 -25.24 45.43 -20.87
CA GLY A 46 -24.87 45.50 -22.30
C GLY A 46 -23.44 44.99 -22.60
N ARG A 47 -22.64 44.65 -21.59
CA ARG A 47 -21.31 44.06 -21.77
C ARG A 47 -21.46 42.57 -22.04
N THR A 48 -21.45 42.20 -23.30
CA THR A 48 -21.59 40.82 -23.80
C THR A 48 -20.41 40.42 -24.69
N HIS A 49 -20.31 39.13 -24.96
CA HIS A 49 -19.43 38.54 -25.97
C HIS A 49 -20.15 37.32 -26.56
N ASP A 50 -20.08 37.13 -27.88
CA ASP A 50 -20.68 36.02 -28.62
C ASP A 50 -22.14 35.68 -28.26
N LEU A 51 -22.91 36.67 -27.81
CA LEU A 51 -24.34 36.54 -27.58
C LEU A 51 -25.07 37.86 -27.79
N THR A 52 -26.36 37.74 -28.04
CA THR A 52 -27.32 38.84 -27.98
C THR A 52 -28.45 38.48 -27.02
N PHE A 53 -29.09 39.49 -26.43
CA PHE A 53 -30.29 39.24 -25.64
C PHE A 53 -31.33 40.33 -25.85
N THR A 54 -32.59 39.95 -25.65
CA THR A 54 -33.74 40.85 -25.69
C THR A 54 -34.52 40.75 -24.39
N LYS A 55 -34.82 41.91 -23.78
CA LYS A 55 -35.69 41.97 -22.61
C LYS A 55 -37.15 41.87 -23.07
N GLN A 56 -37.92 40.96 -22.49
CA GLN A 56 -39.32 40.74 -22.82
C GLN A 56 -40.25 41.49 -21.86
N GLY A 57 -41.53 41.64 -22.25
CA GLY A 57 -42.53 42.45 -21.54
C GLY A 57 -42.89 42.01 -20.11
N ASN A 58 -42.46 40.81 -19.69
CA ASN A 58 -42.63 40.28 -18.34
C ASN A 58 -41.36 40.38 -17.47
N GLY A 59 -40.34 41.12 -17.93
CA GLY A 59 -39.05 41.26 -17.24
C GLY A 59 -38.12 40.06 -17.40
N SER A 60 -38.44 39.08 -18.26
CA SER A 60 -37.51 38.03 -18.67
C SER A 60 -36.52 38.52 -19.72
N TYR A 61 -35.43 37.78 -19.90
CA TYR A 61 -34.46 37.96 -20.96
C TYR A 61 -34.45 36.71 -21.83
N ARG A 62 -34.57 36.89 -23.15
CA ARG A 62 -34.28 35.85 -24.14
C ARG A 62 -32.90 36.09 -24.71
N ILE A 63 -32.02 35.11 -24.54
CA ILE A 63 -30.60 35.15 -24.86
C ILE A 63 -30.36 34.19 -26.03
N LEU A 64 -29.63 34.63 -27.05
CA LEU A 64 -29.24 33.84 -28.21
C LEU A 64 -27.71 33.86 -28.31
N THR A 65 -27.08 32.69 -28.23
CA THR A 65 -25.63 32.55 -28.44
C THR A 65 -25.30 32.63 -29.93
N SER A 66 -24.16 33.24 -30.26
CA SER A 66 -23.75 33.54 -31.63
C SER A 66 -22.30 33.18 -31.96
N GLY A 67 -21.57 32.54 -31.04
CA GLY A 67 -20.17 32.16 -31.20
C GLY A 67 -19.72 31.14 -30.14
N SER A 68 -18.41 30.94 -30.01
CA SER A 68 -17.80 29.90 -29.18
C SER A 68 -17.47 30.33 -27.74
N ASP A 69 -17.65 31.60 -27.37
CA ASP A 69 -17.48 32.10 -25.98
C ASP A 69 -18.62 33.06 -25.55
N PRO A 70 -19.91 32.61 -25.58
CA PRO A 70 -21.06 33.43 -25.20
C PRO A 70 -21.10 33.77 -23.70
N TYR A 71 -20.92 35.04 -23.32
CA TYR A 71 -21.10 35.50 -21.94
C TYR A 71 -21.72 36.91 -21.79
N VAL A 72 -22.28 37.18 -20.60
CA VAL A 72 -22.89 38.47 -20.22
C VAL A 72 -22.56 38.86 -18.78
N TYR A 73 -22.19 40.11 -18.53
CA TYR A 73 -21.99 40.64 -17.18
C TYR A 73 -23.31 41.02 -16.49
N LEU A 74 -23.33 41.00 -15.16
CA LEU A 74 -24.48 41.40 -14.34
C LEU A 74 -24.31 42.81 -13.79
N ASP A 75 -25.28 43.68 -14.09
CA ASP A 75 -25.40 45.01 -13.48
C ASP A 75 -26.06 44.90 -12.10
N GLY A 76 -25.62 45.76 -11.17
CA GLY A 76 -26.10 45.79 -9.79
C GLY A 76 -25.43 44.75 -8.89
N PHE A 77 -24.59 43.85 -9.41
CA PHE A 77 -23.97 42.82 -8.57
C PHE A 77 -22.91 43.42 -7.63
N VAL A 78 -22.01 44.24 -8.18
CA VAL A 78 -20.86 44.80 -7.45
C VAL A 78 -21.33 45.75 -6.34
N GLU A 79 -22.36 46.54 -6.61
CA GLU A 79 -22.92 47.52 -5.70
C GLU A 79 -23.66 46.87 -4.52
N ASN A 80 -24.24 45.69 -4.74
CA ASN A 80 -25.08 45.00 -3.75
C ASN A 80 -24.35 43.87 -3.00
N HIS A 81 -23.14 43.49 -3.42
CA HIS A 81 -22.41 42.38 -2.83
C HIS A 81 -21.47 42.85 -1.70
N ASN A 82 -21.66 42.33 -0.49
CA ASN A 82 -20.72 42.45 0.61
C ASN A 82 -19.82 41.20 0.72
N PRO A 83 -18.47 41.33 0.59
CA PRO A 83 -17.53 40.20 0.68
C PRO A 83 -17.62 39.35 1.96
N ALA A 84 -18.05 39.92 3.07
CA ALA A 84 -18.15 39.20 4.35
C ALA A 84 -19.50 38.48 4.53
N THR A 85 -20.50 38.78 3.69
CA THR A 85 -21.85 38.25 3.85
C THR A 85 -22.09 37.08 2.90
N PRO A 86 -22.67 35.95 3.38
CA PRO A 86 -23.03 34.85 2.50
C PRO A 86 -24.23 35.25 1.62
N TYR A 87 -24.08 35.09 0.31
CA TYR A 87 -25.14 35.35 -0.66
C TYR A 87 -25.45 34.12 -1.49
N VAL A 88 -26.65 34.12 -2.06
CA VAL A 88 -27.07 33.19 -3.10
C VAL A 88 -27.54 33.99 -4.31
N LEU A 89 -27.04 33.64 -5.49
CA LEU A 89 -27.57 34.11 -6.75
C LEU A 89 -28.70 33.18 -7.19
N ALA A 90 -29.91 33.71 -7.33
CA ALA A 90 -31.08 32.92 -7.73
C ALA A 90 -31.73 33.52 -8.98
N PHE A 91 -32.13 32.67 -9.93
CA PHE A 91 -32.92 33.05 -11.10
C PHE A 91 -33.73 31.88 -11.61
N GLU A 92 -34.82 32.13 -12.30
CA GLU A 92 -35.52 31.08 -13.04
C GLU A 92 -34.99 31.01 -14.47
N CYS A 93 -34.84 29.81 -15.00
CA CYS A 93 -34.39 29.58 -16.36
C CYS A 93 -35.25 28.55 -17.09
N GLN A 94 -35.35 28.71 -18.41
CA GLN A 94 -35.83 27.73 -19.38
C GLN A 94 -34.76 27.54 -20.45
N VAL A 95 -34.44 26.28 -20.76
CA VAL A 95 -33.46 25.90 -21.79
C VAL A 95 -34.08 24.79 -22.64
N PRO A 96 -34.30 25.02 -23.95
CA PRO A 96 -34.75 23.98 -24.87
C PRO A 96 -33.63 22.94 -25.07
N GLY A 97 -33.94 21.66 -24.86
CA GLY A 97 -32.99 20.54 -25.02
C GLY A 97 -32.14 20.22 -23.78
N ASP A 98 -31.36 19.13 -23.89
CA ASP A 98 -30.45 18.67 -22.83
C ASP A 98 -29.14 19.47 -22.89
N PHE A 99 -29.08 20.58 -22.16
CA PHE A 99 -27.89 21.41 -22.04
C PHE A 99 -27.26 21.26 -20.66
N GLU A 100 -25.96 20.93 -20.61
CA GLU A 100 -25.20 20.88 -19.36
C GLU A 100 -24.25 22.08 -19.26
N VAL A 101 -24.32 22.77 -18.12
CA VAL A 101 -23.38 23.77 -17.58
C VAL A 101 -23.60 25.22 -18.02
N PHE A 102 -24.11 26.02 -17.08
CA PHE A 102 -23.78 27.45 -17.00
C PHE A 102 -22.48 27.58 -16.22
N THR A 103 -21.52 28.36 -16.72
CA THR A 103 -20.35 28.73 -15.91
C THR A 103 -20.50 30.17 -15.43
N PHE A 104 -20.08 30.44 -14.21
CA PHE A 104 -20.07 31.80 -13.68
C PHE A 104 -18.62 32.24 -13.46
N TYR A 105 -18.32 33.49 -13.80
CA TYR A 105 -16.99 34.06 -13.57
C TYR A 105 -17.12 35.36 -12.79
N TYR A 106 -16.18 35.58 -11.87
CA TYR A 106 -16.09 36.83 -11.14
C TYR A 106 -14.65 37.33 -11.13
N ARG A 107 -14.46 38.64 -11.24
CA ARG A 107 -13.14 39.28 -11.23
C ARG A 107 -12.83 39.83 -9.86
N THR A 108 -11.62 39.57 -9.40
CA THR A 108 -11.01 40.15 -8.19
C THR A 108 -9.76 40.95 -8.57
N GLU A 109 -9.11 41.60 -7.61
CA GLU A 109 -7.79 42.21 -7.85
C GLU A 109 -6.75 41.19 -8.32
N GLN A 110 -6.88 39.93 -7.91
CA GLN A 110 -5.98 38.82 -8.28
C GLN A 110 -6.29 38.23 -9.67
N GLY A 111 -7.31 38.72 -10.38
CA GLY A 111 -7.72 38.21 -11.69
C GLY A 111 -9.11 37.57 -11.69
N MET A 112 -9.45 36.93 -12.81
CA MET A 112 -10.73 36.26 -13.03
C MET A 112 -10.74 34.89 -12.33
N LYS A 113 -11.81 34.59 -11.60
CA LYS A 113 -12.05 33.32 -10.93
C LYS A 113 -13.33 32.69 -11.48
N ARG A 114 -13.36 31.36 -11.53
CA ARG A 114 -14.49 30.55 -12.01
C ARG A 114 -15.30 30.02 -10.83
N LEU A 115 -16.62 29.98 -10.94
CA LEU A 115 -17.54 29.26 -10.06
C LEU A 115 -18.25 28.19 -10.87
N HIS A 116 -18.09 26.94 -10.45
CA HIS A 116 -18.78 25.81 -11.05
C HIS A 116 -20.18 25.66 -10.46
N SER A 117 -21.19 25.56 -11.34
CA SER A 117 -22.57 25.27 -10.95
C SER A 117 -23.20 24.33 -11.96
N LYS A 118 -23.90 23.29 -11.49
CA LYS A 118 -24.72 22.43 -12.35
C LYS A 118 -26.14 23.03 -12.41
N VAL A 119 -26.46 23.65 -13.54
CA VAL A 119 -27.81 24.18 -13.82
C VAL A 119 -28.66 23.09 -14.45
N ARG A 120 -29.92 22.98 -14.03
CA ARG A 120 -30.89 22.04 -14.62
C ARG A 120 -31.48 22.62 -15.91
N SER A 121 -31.30 21.92 -17.02
CA SER A 121 -32.00 22.18 -18.30
C SER A 121 -33.44 21.68 -18.26
N GLY A 122 -34.28 22.24 -19.13
CA GLY A 122 -35.69 21.88 -19.20
C GLY A 122 -36.54 22.96 -19.85
N GLU A 123 -37.60 22.51 -20.52
CA GLU A 123 -38.58 23.38 -21.17
C GLU A 123 -39.47 24.14 -20.17
N ASN A 124 -39.50 23.69 -18.91
CA ASN A 124 -40.27 24.31 -17.83
C ASN A 124 -39.40 25.28 -17.00
N TRP A 125 -40.02 26.34 -16.47
CA TRP A 125 -39.36 27.26 -15.54
C TRP A 125 -38.87 26.54 -14.28
N ALA A 126 -37.57 26.59 -14.03
CA ALA A 126 -36.95 26.05 -12.82
C ALA A 126 -36.03 27.09 -12.17
N TRP A 127 -36.07 27.18 -10.84
CA TRP A 127 -35.11 27.98 -10.08
C TRP A 127 -33.71 27.37 -10.15
N GLN A 128 -32.77 28.19 -10.59
CA GLN A 128 -31.35 28.00 -10.45
C GLN A 128 -30.90 28.80 -9.23
N VAL A 129 -30.16 28.15 -8.34
CA VAL A 129 -29.76 28.70 -7.05
C VAL A 129 -28.27 28.40 -6.88
N LEU A 130 -27.45 29.43 -6.84
CA LEU A 130 -25.99 29.34 -6.74
C LEU A 130 -25.54 29.92 -5.40
N ASP A 131 -24.87 29.12 -4.59
CA ASP A 131 -24.23 29.59 -3.35
C ASP A 131 -22.97 30.40 -3.69
N LEU A 132 -22.95 31.66 -3.25
CA LEU A 132 -21.82 32.58 -3.36
C LEU A 132 -21.14 32.76 -1.99
N SER A 133 -21.19 31.74 -1.15
CA SER A 133 -20.50 31.70 0.14
C SER A 133 -19.30 30.77 0.10
N ARG A 134 -18.32 31.03 0.97
CA ARG A 134 -17.19 30.14 1.22
C ARG A 134 -17.17 29.77 2.70
N ASP A 135 -17.13 28.48 3.01
CA ASP A 135 -16.99 27.93 4.37
C ASP A 135 -18.04 28.36 5.41
N GLY A 136 -19.14 29.00 4.99
CA GLY A 136 -20.09 29.58 5.93
C GLY A 136 -20.32 31.07 5.74
N GLU A 137 -19.37 31.75 5.13
CA GLU A 137 -19.21 33.21 5.09
C GLU A 137 -19.28 33.74 3.66
N GLY A 138 -19.21 35.05 3.44
CA GLY A 138 -19.10 35.61 2.09
C GLY A 138 -17.81 35.19 1.36
N LEU A 139 -17.63 35.63 0.11
CA LEU A 139 -16.45 35.26 -0.71
C LEU A 139 -15.12 35.80 -0.17
N GLY A 140 -15.14 36.65 0.86
CA GLY A 140 -13.95 37.18 1.54
C GLY A 140 -13.12 38.14 0.69
N THR A 141 -13.57 38.45 -0.53
CA THR A 141 -12.86 39.30 -1.49
C THR A 141 -13.83 40.22 -2.21
N GLU A 142 -13.36 41.43 -2.52
CA GLU A 142 -14.13 42.40 -3.29
C GLU A 142 -14.25 41.94 -4.75
N ILE A 143 -15.47 41.92 -5.26
CA ILE A 143 -15.76 41.54 -6.64
C ILE A 143 -15.83 42.79 -7.51
N LYS A 144 -15.01 42.84 -8.55
CA LYS A 144 -14.96 43.95 -9.52
C LYS A 144 -15.92 43.75 -10.70
N SER A 145 -16.29 42.51 -11.00
CA SER A 145 -17.33 42.17 -11.98
C SER A 145 -17.79 40.72 -11.82
N PHE A 146 -19.01 40.42 -12.24
CA PHE A 146 -19.59 39.07 -12.24
C PHE A 146 -20.29 38.81 -13.58
N ARG A 147 -20.05 37.67 -14.21
CA ARG A 147 -20.65 37.29 -15.50
C ARG A 147 -21.18 35.87 -15.51
N ILE A 148 -22.18 35.66 -16.35
CA ILE A 148 -22.77 34.37 -16.69
C ILE A 148 -22.26 33.97 -18.07
N ASP A 149 -21.84 32.73 -18.20
CA ASP A 149 -21.18 32.15 -19.36
C ASP A 149 -21.99 30.93 -19.83
N PHE A 150 -22.30 30.87 -21.13
CA PHE A 150 -23.30 29.98 -21.72
C PHE A 150 -22.69 28.82 -22.53
N GLY A 151 -21.43 28.47 -22.26
CA GLY A 151 -20.75 27.33 -22.89
C GLY A 151 -20.05 27.72 -24.19
N ASP A 152 -19.97 26.79 -25.14
CA ASP A 152 -19.22 26.92 -26.40
C ASP A 152 -20.08 26.70 -27.65
N LEU A 153 -21.39 26.52 -27.48
CA LEU A 153 -22.33 26.25 -28.58
C LEU A 153 -23.01 27.53 -29.08
N GLU A 154 -22.93 27.75 -30.39
CA GLU A 154 -23.69 28.78 -31.10
C GLU A 154 -25.16 28.38 -31.31
N ASN A 155 -26.00 29.38 -31.61
CA ASN A 155 -27.42 29.23 -31.94
C ASN A 155 -28.29 28.59 -30.84
N GLN A 156 -27.85 28.67 -29.59
CA GLN A 156 -28.61 28.21 -28.43
C GLN A 156 -29.45 29.35 -27.86
N THR A 157 -30.71 29.05 -27.50
CA THR A 157 -31.63 30.02 -26.90
C THR A 157 -31.84 29.72 -25.42
N PHE A 158 -31.57 30.69 -24.57
CA PHE A 158 -31.86 30.63 -23.13
C PHE A 158 -32.91 31.68 -22.76
N THR A 159 -33.81 31.34 -21.85
CA THR A 159 -34.70 32.34 -21.25
C THR A 159 -34.48 32.39 -19.75
N ILE A 160 -34.21 33.58 -19.20
CA ILE A 160 -34.02 33.77 -17.76
C ILE A 160 -34.96 34.86 -17.22
N ARG A 161 -35.39 34.75 -15.96
CA ARG A 161 -36.13 35.80 -15.24
C ARG A 161 -35.84 35.77 -13.74
N ASN A 162 -36.33 36.77 -13.02
CA ASN A 162 -36.23 36.83 -11.55
C ASN A 162 -34.79 36.71 -11.03
N LEU A 163 -33.82 37.34 -11.71
CA LEU A 163 -32.42 37.36 -11.30
C LEU A 163 -32.24 38.19 -10.02
N ARG A 164 -31.80 37.56 -8.94
CA ARG A 164 -31.74 38.13 -7.59
C ARG A 164 -30.46 37.73 -6.87
N LEU A 165 -29.86 38.69 -6.16
CA LEU A 165 -28.86 38.43 -5.14
C LEU A 165 -29.55 38.40 -3.78
N ILE A 166 -29.59 37.25 -3.12
CA ILE A 166 -30.33 37.04 -1.87
C ILE A 166 -29.33 36.82 -0.75
N GLN A 167 -29.45 37.55 0.36
CA GLN A 167 -28.64 37.25 1.55
C GLN A 167 -29.01 35.85 2.05
N ALA A 168 -28.03 34.96 2.12
CA ALA A 168 -28.30 33.54 2.21
C ALA A 168 -28.43 33.06 3.66
N ASN A 169 -29.55 32.42 3.99
CA ASN A 169 -29.69 31.62 5.20
C ASN A 169 -29.23 30.16 4.93
N ARG A 170 -29.15 29.35 5.99
CA ARG A 170 -28.76 27.93 5.89
C ARG A 170 -29.64 27.13 4.91
N ALA A 171 -30.96 27.34 4.94
CA ALA A 171 -31.91 26.58 4.13
C ALA A 171 -31.71 26.85 2.62
N LEU A 172 -31.48 28.11 2.25
CA LEU A 172 -31.28 28.53 0.88
C LEU A 172 -29.92 28.03 0.33
N ARG A 173 -28.88 28.03 1.16
CA ARG A 173 -27.58 27.44 0.81
C ARG A 173 -27.67 25.93 0.60
N LEU A 174 -28.38 25.23 1.49
CA LEU A 174 -28.67 23.80 1.31
C LEU A 174 -29.47 23.52 0.03
N ARG A 175 -30.43 24.38 -0.32
CA ARG A 175 -31.15 24.30 -1.61
C ARG A 175 -30.21 24.50 -2.80
N ALA A 176 -29.26 25.43 -2.71
CA ALA A 176 -28.24 25.64 -3.73
C ALA A 176 -27.34 24.40 -3.90
N THR A 177 -26.95 23.75 -2.80
CA THR A 177 -26.04 22.59 -2.83
C THR A 177 -26.73 21.28 -3.22
N LEU A 178 -27.93 21.01 -2.70
CA LEU A 178 -28.64 19.72 -2.79
C LEU A 178 -29.90 19.75 -3.67
N GLY A 179 -30.35 20.92 -4.10
CA GLY A 179 -31.60 21.08 -4.83
C GLY A 179 -32.79 20.51 -4.04
N GLY A 180 -33.60 19.68 -4.70
CA GLY A 180 -34.75 19.00 -4.09
C GLY A 180 -34.39 17.98 -3.01
N LYS A 181 -33.14 17.49 -2.97
CA LYS A 181 -32.69 16.51 -1.95
C LYS A 181 -32.49 17.12 -0.56
N ARG A 182 -32.62 18.44 -0.38
CA ARG A 182 -32.39 19.08 0.92
C ARG A 182 -33.29 18.50 2.03
N LEU A 183 -34.50 18.04 1.70
CA LEU A 183 -35.42 17.43 2.66
C LEU A 183 -34.95 16.05 3.16
N GLN A 184 -33.89 15.51 2.56
CA GLN A 184 -33.31 14.20 2.88
C GLN A 184 -32.02 14.34 3.69
N THR A 185 -31.57 15.56 4.07
CA THR A 185 -30.30 15.76 4.80
C THR A 185 -30.20 14.97 6.10
N ASP A 186 -31.34 14.78 6.77
CA ASP A 186 -31.42 14.06 8.05
C ASP A 186 -31.51 12.53 7.85
N ARG A 187 -31.59 12.08 6.59
CA ARG A 187 -31.65 10.68 6.17
C ARG A 187 -30.41 10.23 5.39
N LEU A 188 -29.37 11.07 5.31
CA LEU A 188 -28.14 10.73 4.60
C LEU A 188 -27.29 9.67 5.33
N GLY A 189 -27.41 9.60 6.66
CA GLY A 189 -26.68 8.67 7.53
C GLY A 189 -27.35 7.29 7.65
N ILE A 190 -26.87 6.51 8.61
CA ILE A 190 -27.33 5.15 8.92
C ILE A 190 -27.77 5.02 10.37
N GLY A 191 -28.64 4.04 10.65
CA GLY A 191 -28.83 3.54 12.01
C GLY A 191 -27.71 2.57 12.37
N ILE A 192 -27.25 2.62 13.62
CA ILE A 192 -26.18 1.77 14.18
C ILE A 192 -26.67 0.86 15.31
N GLU A 193 -27.96 0.93 15.64
CA GLU A 193 -28.62 0.01 16.57
C GLU A 193 -28.48 -1.45 16.10
N GLY A 194 -28.05 -2.32 17.01
CA GLY A 194 -27.89 -3.75 16.74
C GLY A 194 -26.64 -4.14 15.95
N LEU A 195 -25.77 -3.19 15.56
CA LEU A 195 -24.51 -3.53 14.91
C LEU A 195 -23.57 -4.28 15.87
N ALA A 196 -23.22 -5.51 15.49
CA ALA A 196 -22.30 -6.34 16.26
C ALA A 196 -20.91 -5.69 16.34
N LYS A 197 -20.27 -5.78 17.52
CA LYS A 197 -18.88 -5.35 17.66
C LYS A 197 -17.99 -6.24 16.78
N GLN A 198 -17.09 -5.62 16.02
CA GLN A 198 -16.05 -6.32 15.28
C GLN A 198 -14.74 -6.28 16.08
N THR A 199 -14.07 -7.41 16.19
CA THR A 199 -12.71 -7.48 16.75
C THR A 199 -11.73 -6.91 15.74
N ALA A 200 -11.01 -5.86 16.12
CA ALA A 200 -10.03 -5.21 15.25
C ALA A 200 -8.63 -5.80 15.43
N ALA A 201 -8.27 -6.15 16.66
CA ALA A 201 -6.98 -6.74 16.99
C ALA A 201 -6.95 -8.27 16.82
N VAL A 202 -5.76 -8.82 16.62
CA VAL A 202 -5.53 -10.27 16.62
C VAL A 202 -4.10 -10.60 17.06
N GLU A 203 -3.95 -11.67 17.82
CA GLU A 203 -2.64 -12.27 18.06
C GLU A 203 -2.20 -13.04 16.83
N THR A 204 -1.02 -12.70 16.32
CA THR A 204 -0.44 -13.39 15.16
C THR A 204 0.58 -14.45 15.59
N LEU A 205 1.13 -14.34 16.80
CA LEU A 205 2.09 -15.29 17.35
C LEU A 205 1.87 -15.38 18.86
N ARG A 206 1.79 -16.60 19.37
CA ARG A 206 1.86 -16.92 20.80
C ARG A 206 2.72 -18.16 20.98
N TYR A 207 3.71 -18.05 21.85
CA TYR A 207 4.55 -19.18 22.27
C TYR A 207 4.87 -19.06 23.75
N GLU A 208 4.81 -20.18 24.44
CA GLU A 208 5.05 -20.25 25.87
C GLU A 208 5.76 -21.56 26.22
N ASP A 209 6.81 -21.44 27.01
CA ASP A 209 7.50 -22.55 27.64
C ASP A 209 8.01 -22.16 29.04
N GLN A 210 8.68 -23.08 29.73
CA GLN A 210 9.18 -22.86 31.08
C GLN A 210 10.18 -21.70 31.22
N ARG A 211 10.77 -21.20 30.12
CA ARG A 211 11.80 -20.17 30.15
C ARG A 211 11.31 -18.83 29.60
N SER A 212 10.31 -18.84 28.74
CA SER A 212 9.90 -17.66 28.01
C SER A 212 8.43 -17.64 27.60
N VAL A 213 7.89 -16.44 27.48
CA VAL A 213 6.61 -16.17 26.81
C VAL A 213 6.83 -15.14 25.71
N SER A 214 6.26 -15.38 24.54
CA SER A 214 6.31 -14.47 23.40
C SER A 214 4.94 -14.31 22.80
N VAL A 215 4.44 -13.07 22.76
CA VAL A 215 3.17 -12.73 22.13
C VAL A 215 3.37 -11.57 21.16
N THR A 216 2.83 -11.70 19.96
CA THR A 216 2.74 -10.59 18.99
C THR A 216 1.28 -10.37 18.64
N LEU A 217 0.82 -9.13 18.81
CA LEU A 217 -0.53 -8.68 18.54
C LEU A 217 -0.51 -7.57 17.49
N ALA A 218 -1.31 -7.70 16.44
CA ALA A 218 -1.62 -6.61 15.53
C ALA A 218 -2.82 -5.82 16.09
N SER A 219 -2.65 -4.53 16.40
CA SER A 219 -3.73 -3.70 16.95
C SER A 219 -4.87 -3.47 15.94
N TYR A 220 -4.57 -3.64 14.66
CA TYR A 220 -5.54 -3.57 13.58
C TYR A 220 -5.20 -4.61 12.49
N ARG A 221 -5.77 -5.81 12.62
CA ARG A 221 -5.44 -7.01 11.83
C ARG A 221 -5.57 -6.83 10.32
N HIS A 222 -6.48 -5.97 9.88
CA HIS A 222 -6.83 -5.83 8.46
C HIS A 222 -5.74 -5.21 7.59
N LEU A 223 -4.69 -4.67 8.20
CA LEU A 223 -3.52 -4.11 7.52
C LEU A 223 -2.23 -4.89 7.80
N ASP A 224 -2.32 -6.03 8.47
CA ASP A 224 -1.20 -6.91 8.79
C ASP A 224 -1.23 -8.15 7.87
N LEU A 225 -0.27 -8.27 6.96
CA LEU A 225 -0.27 -9.37 5.97
C LEU A 225 -0.06 -10.75 6.62
N ASP A 226 0.68 -10.84 7.72
CA ASP A 226 0.85 -12.11 8.45
C ASP A 226 -0.46 -12.57 9.08
N ALA A 227 -1.20 -11.67 9.75
CA ALA A 227 -2.54 -11.93 10.24
C ALA A 227 -3.50 -12.37 9.12
N GLU A 228 -3.47 -11.66 7.99
CA GLU A 228 -4.38 -11.90 6.87
C GLU A 228 -4.09 -13.22 6.14
N THR A 229 -2.82 -13.58 5.97
CA THR A 229 -2.44 -14.89 5.37
C THR A 229 -2.77 -16.05 6.30
N LYS A 230 -2.52 -15.92 7.61
CA LYS A 230 -2.90 -16.95 8.61
C LYS A 230 -4.40 -17.18 8.68
N ARG A 231 -5.20 -16.10 8.63
CA ARG A 231 -6.66 -16.20 8.57
C ARG A 231 -7.15 -16.99 7.36
N GLY A 232 -6.44 -16.88 6.24
CA GLY A 232 -6.81 -17.53 4.99
C GLY A 232 -6.36 -18.98 4.87
N ALA A 233 -5.22 -19.33 5.46
CA ALA A 233 -4.54 -20.62 5.27
C ALA A 233 -5.39 -21.87 5.60
N ASP A 234 -6.39 -21.74 6.47
CA ASP A 234 -7.26 -22.86 6.88
C ASP A 234 -8.35 -23.20 5.85
N GLN A 235 -8.59 -22.35 4.85
CA GLN A 235 -9.59 -22.62 3.81
C GLN A 235 -9.01 -23.53 2.71
N PRO A 236 -9.70 -24.61 2.29
CA PRO A 236 -9.17 -25.55 1.28
C PRO A 236 -8.79 -24.90 -0.06
N ASN A 237 -9.55 -23.90 -0.50
CA ASN A 237 -9.30 -23.13 -1.73
C ASN A 237 -8.21 -22.05 -1.58
N GLU A 238 -7.66 -21.88 -0.39
CA GLU A 238 -6.60 -20.92 -0.06
C GLU A 238 -5.25 -21.61 0.19
N ARG A 239 -5.22 -22.95 0.32
CA ARG A 239 -3.97 -23.73 0.46
C ARG A 239 -3.03 -23.54 -0.75
N PRO A 240 -1.76 -23.19 -0.55
CA PRO A 240 -0.83 -22.96 -1.66
C PRO A 240 -0.74 -24.13 -2.63
N PRO A 241 -0.79 -23.89 -3.96
CA PRO A 241 -0.58 -24.92 -4.99
C PRO A 241 0.89 -25.34 -5.13
N VAL A 242 1.81 -24.61 -4.51
CA VAL A 242 3.25 -24.84 -4.50
C VAL A 242 3.78 -24.81 -3.07
N ARG A 243 4.99 -25.30 -2.85
CA ARG A 243 5.60 -25.29 -1.52
C ARG A 243 6.03 -23.87 -1.12
N LEU A 244 5.81 -23.57 0.16
CA LEU A 244 6.23 -22.30 0.77
C LEU A 244 7.67 -22.36 1.25
N ALA A 245 8.22 -21.19 1.58
CA ALA A 245 9.55 -21.05 2.15
C ALA A 245 9.64 -21.66 3.57
N PRO A 246 10.86 -22.01 4.03
CA PRO A 246 11.06 -22.17 5.46
C PRO A 246 10.76 -20.86 6.21
N ARG A 247 10.52 -20.95 7.52
CA ARG A 247 10.59 -19.75 8.37
C ARG A 247 12.05 -19.31 8.41
N ILE A 248 12.29 -18.02 8.23
CA ILE A 248 13.64 -17.45 8.19
C ILE A 248 13.76 -16.43 9.31
N VAL A 249 14.84 -16.49 10.06
CA VAL A 249 15.21 -15.44 11.02
C VAL A 249 16.27 -14.56 10.37
N VAL A 250 16.07 -13.24 10.45
CA VAL A 250 16.91 -12.25 9.78
C VAL A 250 17.35 -11.18 10.77
N GLY A 251 18.63 -10.81 10.73
CA GLY A 251 19.21 -9.70 11.47
C GLY A 251 19.60 -8.55 10.55
N GLU A 252 19.64 -7.33 11.10
CA GLU A 252 20.30 -6.20 10.44
C GLU A 252 21.78 -6.52 10.20
N GLY A 253 22.25 -6.33 8.96
CA GLY A 253 23.65 -6.53 8.58
C GLY A 253 24.62 -5.52 9.20
N PRO A 254 25.93 -5.65 8.94
CA PRO A 254 26.95 -4.83 9.58
C PRO A 254 26.95 -3.39 9.06
N HIS A 255 26.40 -2.45 9.84
CA HIS A 255 26.52 -1.02 9.63
C HIS A 255 26.49 -0.25 10.95
N SER A 256 27.23 0.85 11.06
CA SER A 256 27.39 1.58 12.33
C SER A 256 26.10 2.20 12.87
N SER A 257 25.15 2.55 11.99
CA SER A 257 23.82 3.03 12.37
C SER A 257 22.87 1.91 12.76
N ASN A 258 23.12 0.67 12.31
CA ASN A 258 22.22 -0.45 12.56
C ASN A 258 22.22 -0.83 14.04
N HIS A 259 21.05 -1.18 14.52
CA HIS A 259 20.83 -1.71 15.84
C HIS A 259 21.14 -3.22 15.85
N THR A 260 20.36 -3.97 16.62
CA THR A 260 20.37 -5.44 16.63
C THR A 260 18.96 -5.95 16.39
N VAL A 261 18.25 -5.32 15.44
CA VAL A 261 16.86 -5.67 15.14
C VAL A 261 16.84 -7.02 14.45
N VAL A 262 15.93 -7.88 14.91
CA VAL A 262 15.67 -9.21 14.36
C VAL A 262 14.24 -9.26 13.86
N ARG A 263 14.03 -9.79 12.65
CA ARG A 263 12.73 -10.13 12.07
C ARG A 263 12.64 -11.64 11.91
N ILE A 264 11.51 -12.23 12.31
CA ILE A 264 11.18 -13.61 11.94
C ILE A 264 10.13 -13.55 10.83
N LEU A 265 10.46 -14.17 9.70
CA LEU A 265 9.60 -14.25 8.53
C LEU A 265 8.80 -15.56 8.55
N SER A 266 7.51 -15.47 8.26
CA SER A 266 6.64 -16.63 8.09
C SER A 266 6.99 -17.43 6.82
N PRO A 267 6.39 -18.60 6.57
CA PRO A 267 6.57 -19.32 5.30
C PRO A 267 6.14 -18.52 4.05
N HIS A 268 5.32 -17.48 4.22
CA HIS A 268 4.97 -16.52 3.16
C HIS A 268 5.97 -15.35 3.04
N GLN A 269 7.04 -15.39 3.83
CA GLN A 269 8.14 -14.43 3.89
C GLN A 269 7.78 -13.00 4.32
N VAL A 270 6.61 -12.82 4.92
CA VAL A 270 6.19 -11.59 5.59
C VAL A 270 6.58 -11.61 7.07
N CYS A 271 6.77 -10.44 7.67
CA CYS A 271 7.21 -10.33 9.07
C CYS A 271 6.12 -10.80 10.05
N GLU A 272 6.42 -11.89 10.76
CA GLU A 272 5.57 -12.43 11.82
C GLU A 272 5.78 -11.67 13.14
N THR A 273 7.05 -11.44 13.49
CA THR A 273 7.45 -10.66 14.66
C THR A 273 8.79 -9.95 14.43
N GLN A 274 8.98 -8.83 15.10
CA GLN A 274 10.20 -8.03 15.12
C GLN A 274 10.51 -7.64 16.56
N PHE A 275 11.79 -7.66 16.91
CA PHE A 275 12.26 -7.30 18.24
C PHE A 275 13.73 -6.90 18.23
N LEU A 276 14.21 -6.35 19.33
CA LEU A 276 15.60 -5.98 19.52
C LEU A 276 16.34 -7.09 20.30
N ALA A 277 17.42 -7.63 19.73
CA ALA A 277 18.17 -8.71 20.39
C ALA A 277 19.02 -8.20 21.56
N TYR A 278 19.62 -7.01 21.45
CA TYR A 278 20.49 -6.41 22.47
C TYR A 278 20.05 -5.00 22.83
N PRO A 279 20.44 -4.47 24.00
CA PRO A 279 20.04 -3.13 24.42
C PRO A 279 20.29 -2.04 23.35
N PRO A 280 19.46 -0.96 23.32
CA PRO A 280 19.53 0.10 22.32
C PRO A 280 20.82 0.90 22.27
N GLU A 281 21.89 0.56 22.93
CA GLU A 281 23.22 1.18 22.82
C GLU A 281 24.25 0.25 22.15
N ILE A 282 23.89 -1.01 21.93
CA ILE A 282 24.65 -1.95 21.09
C ILE A 282 24.24 -1.74 19.63
N ARG A 283 25.24 -1.48 18.79
CA ARG A 283 25.11 -1.12 17.37
C ARG A 283 26.04 -1.97 16.51
N GLY A 284 25.84 -1.91 15.21
CA GLY A 284 26.72 -2.57 14.25
C GLY A 284 26.13 -3.81 13.61
N GLY A 285 24.82 -4.02 13.71
CA GLY A 285 24.14 -5.22 13.21
C GLY A 285 24.21 -6.41 14.16
N VAL A 286 23.49 -7.48 13.81
CA VAL A 286 23.35 -8.70 14.60
C VAL A 286 23.53 -9.93 13.70
N GLY A 287 24.37 -10.87 14.11
CA GLY A 287 24.54 -12.17 13.45
C GLY A 287 23.50 -13.18 13.90
N ILE A 288 23.17 -14.14 13.04
CA ILE A 288 22.10 -15.12 13.25
C ILE A 288 22.60 -16.51 12.84
N GLU A 289 22.43 -17.50 13.73
CA GLU A 289 22.65 -18.92 13.44
C GLU A 289 21.57 -19.76 14.13
N ALA A 290 20.99 -20.74 13.43
CA ALA A 290 19.91 -21.59 13.91
C ALA A 290 20.36 -23.04 14.12
N GLY A 291 19.73 -23.71 15.08
CA GLY A 291 19.98 -25.13 15.36
C GLY A 291 18.87 -25.76 16.17
N LYS A 292 19.12 -26.96 16.67
CA LYS A 292 18.21 -27.76 17.50
C LYS A 292 18.84 -28.05 18.86
N ASP A 293 18.05 -27.97 19.92
CA ASP A 293 18.49 -28.37 21.24
C ASP A 293 18.51 -29.91 21.41
N ALA A 294 18.93 -30.38 22.58
CA ALA A 294 18.97 -31.80 22.94
C ALA A 294 17.61 -32.53 22.86
N LYS A 295 16.50 -31.79 22.81
CA LYS A 295 15.14 -32.33 22.64
C LYS A 295 14.64 -32.22 21.19
N GLY A 296 15.49 -31.78 20.27
CA GLY A 296 15.15 -31.53 18.87
C GLY A 296 14.33 -30.26 18.64
N ARG A 297 14.19 -29.37 19.63
CA ARG A 297 13.47 -28.10 19.50
C ARG A 297 14.38 -27.07 18.86
N GLY A 298 13.87 -26.35 17.85
CA GLY A 298 14.65 -25.31 17.18
C GLY A 298 14.94 -24.11 18.10
N PHE A 299 16.14 -23.55 17.98
CA PHE A 299 16.56 -22.29 18.57
C PHE A 299 17.37 -21.48 17.54
N PHE A 300 17.61 -20.20 17.83
CA PHE A 300 18.64 -19.43 17.14
C PHE A 300 19.47 -18.62 18.13
N ALA A 301 20.74 -18.47 17.81
CA ALA A 301 21.71 -17.69 18.54
C ALA A 301 21.93 -16.35 17.83
N THR A 302 22.19 -15.31 18.60
CA THR A 302 22.53 -13.99 18.09
C THR A 302 23.76 -13.43 18.76
N TRP A 303 24.52 -12.60 18.04
CA TRP A 303 25.65 -11.84 18.57
C TRP A 303 25.79 -10.51 17.82
N PRO A 304 26.35 -9.44 18.43
CA PRO A 304 26.61 -8.21 17.70
C PRO A 304 27.75 -8.40 16.71
N LEU A 305 27.57 -7.96 15.46
CA LEU A 305 28.57 -8.16 14.40
C LEU A 305 29.80 -7.25 14.56
N SER A 306 29.58 -6.00 14.99
CA SER A 306 30.67 -5.00 15.07
C SER A 306 30.94 -4.49 16.49
N SER A 307 30.04 -4.71 17.45
CA SER A 307 30.17 -4.16 18.80
C SER A 307 31.09 -5.00 19.68
N SER A 308 32.03 -4.34 20.36
CA SER A 308 32.86 -4.95 21.41
C SER A 308 32.29 -4.73 22.83
N ARG A 309 31.11 -4.11 22.95
CA ARG A 309 30.54 -3.68 24.24
C ARG A 309 29.93 -4.80 25.07
N THR A 310 29.74 -5.98 24.50
CA THR A 310 29.22 -7.16 25.20
C THR A 310 30.01 -8.40 24.83
N ASN A 311 30.13 -9.32 25.79
CA ASN A 311 30.71 -10.63 25.58
C ASN A 311 29.65 -11.75 25.68
N THR A 312 28.38 -11.43 25.43
CA THR A 312 27.25 -12.36 25.60
C THR A 312 26.61 -12.70 24.26
N ILE A 313 26.47 -13.99 23.96
CA ILE A 313 25.61 -14.53 22.90
C ILE A 313 24.23 -14.75 23.49
N ARG A 314 23.17 -14.29 22.82
CA ARG A 314 21.78 -14.54 23.27
C ARG A 314 21.15 -15.68 22.49
N ILE A 315 20.36 -16.49 23.18
CA ILE A 315 19.69 -17.67 22.61
C ILE A 315 18.18 -17.45 22.68
N PHE A 316 17.52 -17.61 21.55
CA PHE A 316 16.08 -17.45 21.41
C PHE A 316 15.42 -18.73 20.88
N ASN A 317 14.18 -18.97 21.27
CA ASN A 317 13.33 -19.99 20.66
C ASN A 317 12.84 -19.52 19.27
N ARG A 318 12.14 -20.40 18.52
CA ARG A 318 11.61 -20.09 17.17
C ARG A 318 10.56 -18.97 17.11
N ALA A 319 10.03 -18.52 18.25
CA ALA A 319 9.09 -17.40 18.35
C ALA A 319 9.77 -16.10 18.79
N GLY A 320 11.10 -16.12 18.99
CA GLY A 320 11.88 -15.00 19.48
C GLY A 320 12.01 -14.93 20.99
N GLY A 321 11.36 -15.77 21.79
CA GLY A 321 11.48 -15.72 23.25
C GLY A 321 12.89 -16.04 23.73
N GLU A 322 13.45 -15.23 24.62
CA GLU A 322 14.80 -15.44 25.14
C GLU A 322 14.84 -16.63 26.10
N ILE A 323 15.60 -17.67 25.75
CA ILE A 323 15.69 -18.91 26.52
C ILE A 323 17.05 -19.11 27.21
N GLY A 324 17.99 -18.19 26.99
CA GLY A 324 19.30 -18.21 27.62
C GLY A 324 20.28 -17.18 27.07
N GLY A 325 21.43 -17.06 27.73
CA GLY A 325 22.55 -16.26 27.27
C GLY A 325 23.87 -16.94 27.64
N ILE A 326 24.83 -16.94 26.73
CA ILE A 326 26.15 -17.53 26.90
C ILE A 326 27.15 -16.40 27.08
N ARG A 327 27.72 -16.28 28.29
CA ARG A 327 28.84 -15.38 28.54
C ARG A 327 30.12 -16.01 28.02
N VAL A 328 30.63 -15.50 26.91
CA VAL A 328 31.84 -16.02 26.27
C VAL A 328 33.03 -15.84 27.23
N ALA A 329 33.85 -16.90 27.33
CA ALA A 329 35.04 -16.93 28.16
C ALA A 329 35.96 -15.72 27.91
N ARG A 330 36.58 -15.20 28.97
CA ARG A 330 37.38 -13.95 28.93
C ARG A 330 38.61 -14.02 28.03
N GLU A 331 39.07 -15.22 27.68
CA GLU A 331 40.13 -15.45 26.70
C GLU A 331 39.75 -15.03 25.28
N MET A 332 38.45 -14.90 24.98
CA MET A 332 37.94 -14.43 23.70
C MET A 332 37.56 -12.96 23.76
N LYS A 333 37.95 -12.19 22.75
CA LYS A 333 37.57 -10.78 22.60
C LYS A 333 36.44 -10.60 21.57
N PRO A 334 35.37 -9.84 21.87
CA PRO A 334 34.38 -9.46 20.87
C PRO A 334 34.96 -8.40 19.89
N PRO A 335 34.38 -8.23 18.69
CA PRO A 335 33.25 -8.99 18.15
C PRO A 335 33.63 -10.44 17.84
N PHE A 336 32.63 -11.32 17.91
CA PHE A 336 32.79 -12.75 17.66
C PHE A 336 32.29 -13.11 16.27
N ASP A 337 32.69 -14.30 15.82
CA ASP A 337 31.97 -15.04 14.80
C ASP A 337 31.51 -16.39 15.36
N LEU A 338 30.40 -16.90 14.82
CA LEU A 338 29.67 -18.04 15.38
C LEU A 338 29.13 -18.94 14.27
N CYS A 339 29.16 -20.25 14.48
CA CYS A 339 28.36 -21.19 13.69
C CYS A 339 27.74 -22.27 14.58
N VAL A 340 26.64 -22.88 14.10
CA VAL A 340 25.92 -23.94 14.82
C VAL A 340 26.02 -25.27 14.05
N GLY A 341 26.15 -26.38 14.76
CA GLY A 341 26.23 -27.72 14.15
C GLY A 341 26.39 -28.86 15.16
N ASP A 342 26.26 -30.10 14.67
CA ASP A 342 26.47 -31.36 15.40
C ASP A 342 27.98 -31.69 15.49
N PHE A 343 28.68 -30.95 16.35
CA PHE A 343 30.12 -31.06 16.54
C PHE A 343 30.50 -32.11 17.60
N SER A 344 29.52 -32.60 18.36
CA SER A 344 29.65 -33.71 19.28
C SER A 344 28.56 -34.77 19.03
N PRO A 345 28.67 -35.62 17.99
CA PRO A 345 27.63 -36.60 17.63
C PRO A 345 27.25 -37.60 18.74
N SER A 346 28.09 -37.73 19.77
CA SER A 346 27.78 -38.50 20.98
C SER A 346 26.75 -37.84 21.91
N ARG A 347 26.42 -36.57 21.69
CA ARG A 347 25.51 -35.75 22.49
C ARG A 347 24.32 -35.33 21.61
N PRO A 348 23.09 -35.34 22.14
CA PRO A 348 21.94 -34.86 21.38
C PRO A 348 21.91 -33.34 21.33
N GLY A 349 21.58 -32.79 20.15
CA GLY A 349 21.44 -31.35 19.90
C GLY A 349 22.69 -30.73 19.26
N ASP A 350 22.52 -29.55 18.69
CA ASP A 350 23.59 -28.81 18.02
C ASP A 350 24.39 -27.96 19.03
N GLU A 351 25.70 -27.89 18.84
CA GLU A 351 26.63 -27.03 19.58
C GLU A 351 26.84 -25.68 18.90
N LEU A 352 27.32 -24.71 19.68
CA LEU A 352 27.74 -23.39 19.20
C LEU A 352 29.27 -23.31 19.21
N ALA A 353 29.86 -23.11 18.04
CA ALA A 353 31.27 -22.80 17.90
C ALA A 353 31.48 -21.28 17.89
N VAL A 354 32.45 -20.79 18.66
CA VAL A 354 32.70 -19.34 18.81
C VAL A 354 34.18 -19.03 18.65
N ILE A 355 34.49 -18.03 17.81
CA ILE A 355 35.84 -17.46 17.64
C ILE A 355 35.80 -15.93 17.76
N SER A 356 36.93 -15.31 18.10
CA SER A 356 37.09 -13.86 17.98
C SER A 356 37.26 -13.50 16.51
N GLY A 357 36.43 -12.56 16.00
CA GLY A 357 36.49 -12.17 14.59
C GLY A 357 37.83 -11.55 14.19
N LYS A 358 38.57 -10.99 15.16
CA LYS A 358 39.95 -10.54 15.01
C LYS A 358 40.80 -11.08 16.15
N VAL A 359 41.91 -11.73 15.81
CA VAL A 359 42.86 -12.30 16.76
C VAL A 359 44.22 -11.59 16.65
N GLU A 360 44.81 -11.24 17.78
CA GLU A 360 46.08 -10.48 17.87
C GLU A 360 47.31 -11.38 18.11
N THR A 361 47.09 -12.64 18.45
CA THR A 361 48.14 -13.60 18.81
C THR A 361 48.10 -14.83 17.90
N PRO A 362 49.24 -15.51 17.67
CA PRO A 362 49.25 -16.78 16.95
C PRO A 362 48.53 -17.88 17.75
N SER A 363 48.19 -18.97 17.07
CA SER A 363 47.43 -20.10 17.63
C SER A 363 46.05 -19.70 18.20
N PRO A 364 45.17 -19.11 17.37
CA PRO A 364 43.79 -18.80 17.75
C PRO A 364 43.04 -20.02 18.30
N MET A 365 41.98 -19.74 19.05
CA MET A 365 41.16 -20.75 19.71
C MET A 365 39.70 -20.65 19.27
N VAL A 366 39.07 -21.81 19.07
CA VAL A 366 37.61 -21.96 18.98
C VAL A 366 37.10 -22.60 20.26
N LEU A 367 36.02 -22.05 20.78
CA LEU A 367 35.30 -22.59 21.93
C LEU A 367 34.01 -23.25 21.46
N LEU A 368 33.78 -24.49 21.88
CA LEU A 368 32.51 -25.18 21.68
C LEU A 368 31.65 -25.08 22.94
N TYR A 369 30.45 -24.57 22.79
CA TYR A 369 29.45 -24.47 23.84
C TYR A 369 28.26 -25.39 23.56
N SER A 370 27.69 -25.94 24.62
CA SER A 370 26.31 -26.42 24.56
C SER A 370 25.34 -25.24 24.44
N PRO A 371 24.09 -25.46 23.98
CA PRO A 371 23.05 -24.42 24.01
C PRO A 371 22.75 -23.84 25.40
N SER A 372 23.11 -24.57 26.47
CA SER A 372 23.03 -24.08 27.86
C SER A 372 24.21 -23.20 28.29
N GLY A 373 25.26 -23.06 27.48
CA GLY A 373 26.45 -22.26 27.77
C GLY A 373 27.58 -23.00 28.49
N GLU A 374 27.51 -24.32 28.61
CA GLU A 374 28.63 -25.14 29.11
C GLU A 374 29.72 -25.21 28.03
N ILE A 375 30.99 -24.93 28.39
CA ILE A 375 32.12 -25.12 27.49
C ILE A 375 32.43 -26.62 27.40
N LEU A 376 32.22 -27.19 26.21
CA LEU A 376 32.44 -28.61 25.94
C LEU A 376 33.86 -28.90 25.49
N ARG A 377 34.43 -27.99 24.69
CA ARG A 377 35.78 -28.16 24.13
C ARG A 377 36.44 -26.83 23.84
N ARG A 378 37.77 -26.81 23.98
CA ARG A 378 38.66 -25.75 23.52
C ARG A 378 39.55 -26.32 22.44
N ILE A 379 39.60 -25.67 21.28
CA ILE A 379 40.35 -26.17 20.12
C ILE A 379 41.27 -25.06 19.64
N SER A 380 42.57 -25.20 19.87
CA SER A 380 43.60 -24.36 19.26
C SER A 380 44.04 -24.95 17.92
N PHE A 381 44.39 -24.09 16.97
CA PHE A 381 44.83 -24.49 15.64
C PHE A 381 45.95 -23.59 15.12
N PRO A 382 46.75 -24.02 14.12
CA PRO A 382 47.93 -23.29 13.66
C PRO A 382 47.58 -22.11 12.74
N GLY A 383 46.80 -21.16 13.26
CA GLY A 383 46.53 -19.85 12.64
C GLY A 383 47.42 -18.75 13.21
N GLU A 384 47.45 -17.59 12.56
CA GLU A 384 48.24 -16.42 12.95
C GLU A 384 47.36 -15.20 13.30
N PRO A 385 47.92 -14.08 13.76
CA PRO A 385 47.12 -12.87 13.98
C PRO A 385 46.43 -12.40 12.68
N GLY A 386 45.12 -12.15 12.74
CA GLY A 386 44.32 -11.84 11.57
C GLY A 386 42.81 -11.91 11.81
N ARG A 387 42.04 -11.82 10.72
CA ARG A 387 40.59 -12.03 10.74
C ARG A 387 40.23 -13.50 10.58
N TYR A 388 39.16 -13.91 11.23
CA TYR A 388 38.66 -15.28 11.19
C TYR A 388 37.15 -15.32 11.04
N SER A 389 36.66 -16.33 10.31
CA SER A 389 35.25 -16.68 10.28
C SER A 389 35.02 -18.19 10.41
N LEU A 390 33.85 -18.58 10.88
CA LEU A 390 33.41 -19.95 11.06
C LEU A 390 32.45 -20.35 9.95
N LEU A 391 32.49 -21.63 9.60
CA LEU A 391 31.42 -22.26 8.85
C LEU A 391 31.24 -23.72 9.28
N THR A 392 29.99 -24.16 9.22
CA THR A 392 29.60 -25.56 9.32
C THR A 392 29.46 -26.13 7.91
N GLN A 393 29.94 -27.35 7.65
CA GLN A 393 29.68 -28.06 6.38
C GLN A 393 28.90 -29.35 6.64
N GLY A 394 27.78 -29.54 5.92
CA GLY A 394 26.81 -30.59 6.20
C GLY A 394 26.09 -30.26 7.51
N LEU A 395 26.58 -30.82 8.62
CA LEU A 395 26.18 -30.43 9.98
C LEU A 395 27.30 -30.70 11.01
N ASN A 396 28.29 -31.54 10.68
CA ASN A 396 29.25 -32.07 11.67
C ASN A 396 30.71 -31.70 11.42
N ARG A 397 31.00 -30.96 10.34
CA ARG A 397 32.34 -30.45 10.05
C ARG A 397 32.45 -29.00 10.47
N LEU A 398 33.33 -28.74 11.43
CA LEU A 398 33.67 -27.39 11.89
C LEU A 398 34.90 -26.90 11.14
N LEU A 399 34.75 -25.79 10.42
CA LEU A 399 35.80 -25.18 9.63
C LEU A 399 36.04 -23.73 10.10
N VAL A 400 37.29 -23.29 10.02
CA VAL A 400 37.72 -21.92 10.27
C VAL A 400 38.40 -21.37 9.03
N GLN A 401 37.91 -20.24 8.53
CA GLN A 401 38.51 -19.51 7.43
C GLN A 401 39.50 -18.48 7.99
N GLU A 402 40.71 -18.42 7.43
CA GLU A 402 41.71 -17.36 7.65
C GLU A 402 41.83 -16.57 6.33
N PRO A 403 40.93 -15.60 6.06
CA PRO A 403 40.76 -15.02 4.72
C PRO A 403 42.03 -14.31 4.24
N ASP A 404 42.68 -13.54 5.12
CA ASP A 404 43.87 -12.73 4.83
C ASP A 404 45.06 -13.59 4.34
N ARG A 405 45.06 -14.88 4.67
CA ARG A 405 46.13 -15.84 4.35
C ARG A 405 45.68 -16.95 3.42
N LYS A 406 44.41 -16.90 2.98
CA LYS A 406 43.80 -17.89 2.11
C LYS A 406 44.00 -19.32 2.64
N ARG A 407 43.62 -19.55 3.90
CA ARG A 407 43.68 -20.88 4.52
C ARG A 407 42.32 -21.29 5.07
N LEU A 408 42.08 -22.59 5.03
CA LEU A 408 40.92 -23.23 5.64
C LEU A 408 41.40 -24.29 6.63
N HIS A 409 41.02 -24.15 7.88
CA HIS A 409 41.35 -25.09 8.94
C HIS A 409 40.09 -25.90 9.28
N GLN A 410 40.09 -27.19 8.96
CA GLN A 410 39.13 -28.12 9.53
C GLN A 410 39.56 -28.44 10.96
N LEU A 411 38.66 -28.23 11.91
CA LEU A 411 38.88 -28.55 13.32
C LEU A 411 38.24 -29.88 13.69
N LEU A 412 37.08 -30.19 13.11
CA LEU A 412 36.31 -31.41 13.34
C LEU A 412 35.82 -32.03 12.02
N PRO A 413 35.69 -33.37 11.94
CA PRO A 413 36.03 -34.34 12.99
C PRO A 413 37.54 -34.55 13.18
N GLU A 414 38.33 -34.28 12.15
CA GLU A 414 39.80 -34.42 12.16
C GLU A 414 40.47 -33.09 11.83
N ALA A 415 41.51 -32.73 12.57
CA ALA A 415 42.26 -31.50 12.33
C ALA A 415 43.05 -31.58 11.00
N LYS A 416 42.70 -30.72 10.04
CA LYS A 416 43.38 -30.62 8.72
C LYS A 416 43.45 -29.15 8.31
N THR A 417 44.51 -28.76 7.61
CA THR A 417 44.63 -27.41 7.06
C THR A 417 44.81 -27.51 5.55
N PHE A 418 44.06 -26.71 4.82
CA PHE A 418 44.05 -26.69 3.36
C PHE A 418 44.45 -25.29 2.88
N PRO A 419 45.34 -25.17 1.88
CA PRO A 419 45.52 -23.92 1.17
C PRO A 419 44.26 -23.62 0.36
N LEU A 420 43.76 -22.39 0.47
CA LEU A 420 42.60 -21.86 -0.22
C LEU A 420 43.05 -20.93 -1.36
N ASP A 421 43.93 -21.43 -2.23
CA ASP A 421 44.37 -20.66 -3.40
C ASP A 421 43.32 -20.73 -4.52
N LEU A 422 42.31 -19.89 -4.39
CA LEU A 422 41.17 -19.80 -5.31
C LEU A 422 41.40 -18.82 -6.47
N GLY A 423 42.59 -18.23 -6.59
CA GLY A 423 42.91 -17.25 -7.65
C GLY A 423 42.15 -15.91 -7.57
N THR A 424 41.19 -15.77 -6.65
CA THR A 424 40.43 -14.53 -6.41
C THR A 424 40.98 -13.78 -5.19
N ALA A 425 40.88 -12.45 -5.20
CA ALA A 425 41.13 -11.62 -4.04
C ALA A 425 39.85 -11.55 -3.21
N ASP A 426 39.93 -11.93 -1.94
CA ASP A 426 38.87 -11.81 -0.92
C ASP A 426 37.52 -12.46 -1.27
N CYS A 427 37.38 -13.77 -1.00
CA CYS A 427 36.10 -14.47 -1.02
C CYS A 427 35.83 -15.19 0.30
N GLN A 428 34.56 -15.30 0.66
CA GLN A 428 34.10 -16.07 1.81
C GLN A 428 33.47 -17.38 1.34
N LEU A 429 33.78 -18.48 2.01
CA LEU A 429 33.20 -19.79 1.74
C LEU A 429 31.95 -20.05 2.57
N PHE A 430 31.03 -20.79 1.97
CA PHE A 430 29.79 -21.22 2.58
C PHE A 430 29.49 -22.68 2.22
N ASP A 431 28.65 -23.31 3.04
CA ASP A 431 28.14 -24.66 2.78
C ASP A 431 27.19 -24.67 1.56
N SER A 432 26.93 -25.88 1.07
CA SER A 432 25.90 -26.13 0.06
C SER A 432 25.10 -27.39 0.42
N VAL A 433 23.84 -27.40 0.02
CA VAL A 433 23.04 -28.64 0.04
C VAL A 433 23.37 -29.56 -1.14
N TYR A 434 24.06 -29.06 -2.16
CA TYR A 434 24.33 -29.79 -3.40
C TYR A 434 25.65 -30.56 -3.35
N PRO A 435 25.67 -31.85 -3.76
CA PRO A 435 26.83 -32.73 -3.60
C PRO A 435 27.89 -32.59 -4.70
N ASP A 436 27.65 -31.78 -5.72
CA ASP A 436 28.56 -31.56 -6.85
C ASP A 436 29.66 -30.54 -6.59
N ARG A 437 29.61 -29.86 -5.43
CA ARG A 437 30.58 -28.89 -4.97
C ARG A 437 30.93 -29.14 -3.51
N ASP A 438 32.14 -28.75 -3.12
CA ASP A 438 32.54 -28.72 -1.71
C ASP A 438 32.02 -27.46 -1.02
N PHE A 439 32.12 -26.31 -1.70
CA PHE A 439 31.74 -25.02 -1.14
C PHE A 439 31.08 -24.11 -2.18
N ASN A 440 30.22 -23.23 -1.70
CA ASN A 440 29.88 -22.00 -2.39
C ASN A 440 30.84 -20.89 -1.95
N SER A 441 31.03 -19.86 -2.78
CA SER A 441 31.76 -18.65 -2.39
C SER A 441 31.05 -17.37 -2.81
N GLY A 442 31.22 -16.33 -1.98
CA GLY A 442 30.72 -14.97 -2.21
C GLY A 442 31.87 -13.96 -2.25
N GLN A 443 31.71 -12.93 -3.08
CA GLN A 443 32.67 -11.83 -3.21
C GLN A 443 32.05 -10.50 -2.71
N PRO A 444 32.85 -9.58 -2.13
CA PRO A 444 32.42 -8.24 -1.77
C PRO A 444 32.35 -7.35 -3.01
N GLU A 445 31.21 -7.39 -3.69
CA GLU A 445 30.94 -6.60 -4.90
C GLU A 445 29.95 -5.46 -4.60
N GLN A 446 30.02 -4.38 -5.39
CA GLN A 446 29.12 -3.24 -5.23
C GLN A 446 27.88 -3.27 -6.14
N VAL A 447 27.89 -4.10 -7.18
CA VAL A 447 26.86 -4.05 -8.22
C VAL A 447 26.38 -5.44 -8.62
N LYS A 448 27.28 -6.39 -8.86
CA LYS A 448 26.92 -7.77 -9.23
C LYS A 448 26.94 -8.68 -8.00
N SER A 449 26.31 -9.85 -8.12
CA SER A 449 26.36 -10.88 -7.10
C SER A 449 26.94 -12.17 -7.68
N THR A 450 28.27 -12.28 -7.66
CA THR A 450 29.00 -13.42 -8.21
C THR A 450 29.10 -14.54 -7.17
N LEU A 451 28.43 -15.64 -7.48
CA LEU A 451 28.54 -16.92 -6.78
C LEU A 451 29.65 -17.75 -7.42
N GLY A 452 30.60 -18.23 -6.62
CA GLY A 452 31.56 -19.25 -7.05
C GLY A 452 31.15 -20.64 -6.57
N LEU A 453 31.12 -21.62 -7.47
CA LEU A 453 30.87 -23.03 -7.18
C LEU A 453 32.22 -23.75 -7.16
N ILE A 454 32.63 -24.24 -6.00
CA ILE A 454 33.97 -24.79 -5.79
C ILE A 454 33.87 -26.31 -5.66
N ASP A 455 34.36 -27.03 -6.67
CA ASP A 455 34.39 -28.49 -6.66
C ASP A 455 35.59 -29.06 -5.87
N SER A 456 35.62 -30.38 -5.70
CA SER A 456 36.70 -31.09 -4.98
C SER A 456 38.08 -30.97 -5.65
N GLY A 457 38.11 -30.60 -6.94
CA GLY A 457 39.32 -30.28 -7.69
C GLY A 457 39.78 -28.83 -7.51
N LYS A 458 39.06 -28.03 -6.70
CA LYS A 458 39.23 -26.58 -6.51
C LYS A 458 39.02 -25.76 -7.78
N ARG A 459 38.30 -26.31 -8.76
CA ARG A 459 37.87 -25.53 -9.91
C ARG A 459 36.68 -24.69 -9.50
N ILE A 460 36.67 -23.43 -9.96
CA ILE A 460 35.63 -22.46 -9.65
C ILE A 460 34.82 -22.20 -10.92
N GLU A 461 33.52 -22.46 -10.84
CA GLU A 461 32.56 -21.98 -11.82
C GLU A 461 31.86 -20.75 -11.23
N SER A 462 31.90 -19.62 -11.95
CA SER A 462 31.30 -18.36 -11.48
C SER A 462 29.97 -18.08 -12.16
N GLN A 463 28.98 -17.64 -11.39
CA GLN A 463 27.66 -17.27 -11.88
C GLN A 463 27.14 -15.98 -11.24
N ASN A 464 26.40 -15.17 -12.00
CA ASN A 464 25.76 -13.97 -11.44
C ASN A 464 24.36 -14.31 -10.90
N LEU A 465 24.21 -14.44 -9.58
CA LEU A 465 22.93 -14.65 -8.91
C LEU A 465 22.03 -13.41 -8.95
N GLY A 466 22.65 -12.23 -9.00
CA GLY A 466 21.98 -10.92 -9.07
C GLY A 466 21.59 -10.53 -10.50
N ARG A 467 21.72 -11.45 -11.47
CA ARG A 467 21.53 -11.15 -12.90
C ARG A 467 20.22 -10.44 -13.17
N MET A 468 19.12 -10.88 -12.57
CA MET A 468 17.79 -10.30 -12.80
C MET A 468 17.66 -8.92 -12.16
N GLU A 469 18.23 -8.74 -10.98
CA GLU A 469 18.20 -7.49 -10.23
C GLU A 469 19.05 -6.40 -10.88
N ASN A 470 20.08 -6.79 -11.65
CA ASN A 470 20.90 -5.89 -12.45
C ASN A 470 20.23 -5.42 -13.75
N LEU A 471 19.09 -5.99 -14.15
CA LEU A 471 18.41 -5.63 -15.38
C LEU A 471 17.45 -4.44 -15.19
N PHE A 472 17.25 -3.72 -16.28
CA PHE A 472 16.20 -2.74 -16.47
C PHE A 472 15.32 -3.20 -17.63
N TRP A 473 14.08 -3.56 -17.29
CA TRP A 473 13.09 -4.03 -18.25
C TRP A 473 12.25 -2.87 -18.76
N PHE A 474 11.92 -2.88 -20.03
CA PHE A 474 10.88 -2.02 -20.57
C PHE A 474 10.00 -2.78 -21.56
N ASP A 475 8.75 -2.39 -21.66
CA ASP A 475 7.80 -2.89 -22.65
C ASP A 475 7.12 -1.70 -23.33
N PRO A 476 7.37 -1.44 -24.62
CA PRO A 476 6.70 -0.40 -25.37
C PRO A 476 5.28 -0.83 -25.77
N GLN A 477 4.27 -0.06 -25.37
CA GLN A 477 2.87 -0.37 -25.65
C GLN A 477 2.56 -0.35 -27.16
N ASP A 478 1.90 -1.39 -27.66
CA ASP A 478 1.53 -1.53 -29.08
C ASP A 478 0.39 -0.61 -29.54
N GLU A 479 -0.54 -0.25 -28.65
CA GLU A 479 -1.73 0.53 -28.97
C GLU A 479 -2.22 1.30 -27.74
N HIS A 480 -2.65 2.55 -27.92
CA HIS A 480 -3.34 3.31 -26.88
C HIS A 480 -4.49 4.13 -27.46
N GLY A 481 -5.68 4.05 -26.84
CA GLY A 481 -6.84 4.83 -27.26
C GLY A 481 -7.32 4.53 -28.69
N GLY A 482 -7.03 3.35 -29.23
CA GLY A 482 -7.33 2.99 -30.63
C GLY A 482 -6.25 3.38 -31.65
N ASP A 483 -5.22 4.12 -31.22
CA ASP A 483 -4.08 4.48 -32.06
C ASP A 483 -2.96 3.45 -31.88
N SER A 484 -2.59 2.77 -32.98
CA SER A 484 -1.45 1.84 -33.01
C SER A 484 -0.12 2.59 -32.96
N ALA A 485 0.82 2.07 -32.18
CA ALA A 485 2.14 2.64 -32.03
C ALA A 485 3.05 2.36 -33.24
N THR A 486 4.03 3.24 -33.45
CA THR A 486 4.97 3.14 -34.59
C THR A 486 6.43 3.08 -34.15
N TRP A 487 6.71 2.52 -32.96
CA TRP A 487 8.04 2.50 -32.33
C TRP A 487 9.16 1.88 -33.20
N GLY A 488 8.82 0.91 -34.05
CA GLY A 488 9.80 -0.03 -34.63
C GLY A 488 10.35 -1.02 -33.59
N GLU A 489 11.28 -1.90 -33.98
CA GLU A 489 11.91 -2.83 -33.03
C GLU A 489 12.98 -2.13 -32.16
N PHE A 490 13.03 -2.51 -30.89
CA PHE A 490 14.12 -2.14 -29.99
C PHE A 490 15.07 -3.34 -29.79
N PRO A 491 16.37 -3.20 -30.06
CA PRO A 491 17.31 -4.27 -29.79
C PRO A 491 17.48 -4.50 -28.29
N ASP A 492 17.75 -5.74 -27.89
CA ASP A 492 18.12 -6.07 -26.53
C ASP A 492 19.56 -5.63 -26.23
N GLY A 493 19.75 -4.93 -25.12
CA GLY A 493 21.06 -4.74 -24.50
C GLY A 493 21.46 -5.90 -23.59
N THR A 494 22.59 -5.74 -22.91
CA THR A 494 23.08 -6.63 -21.86
C THR A 494 22.25 -6.47 -20.58
N TYR A 495 21.98 -5.22 -20.20
CA TYR A 495 21.30 -4.84 -18.96
C TYR A 495 19.99 -4.10 -19.18
N VAL A 496 19.80 -3.43 -20.32
CA VAL A 496 18.53 -2.82 -20.73
C VAL A 496 17.86 -3.76 -21.73
N LYS A 497 16.73 -4.35 -21.36
CA LYS A 497 16.11 -5.44 -22.11
C LYS A 497 14.61 -5.24 -22.31
N ASN A 498 14.11 -5.77 -23.42
CA ASN A 498 12.68 -5.86 -23.65
C ASN A 498 12.07 -6.91 -22.71
N GLY A 499 10.96 -6.55 -22.06
CA GLY A 499 10.09 -7.47 -21.35
C GLY A 499 8.72 -7.48 -22.02
N LEU A 500 7.79 -8.24 -21.45
CA LEU A 500 6.38 -8.22 -21.83
C LEU A 500 5.53 -7.77 -20.64
N TYR A 501 4.90 -6.61 -20.73
CA TYR A 501 3.89 -6.19 -19.77
C TYR A 501 2.55 -6.81 -20.15
N ASN A 502 2.32 -8.03 -19.64
CA ASN A 502 1.12 -8.76 -19.99
C ASN A 502 -0.06 -8.33 -19.10
N TYR A 503 -0.73 -7.26 -19.53
CA TYR A 503 -2.00 -6.81 -18.98
C TYR A 503 -3.15 -7.74 -19.40
N LEU A 504 -3.70 -8.49 -18.44
CA LEU A 504 -4.76 -9.47 -18.68
C LEU A 504 -6.18 -8.91 -18.53
N GLY A 505 -6.30 -7.60 -18.30
CA GLY A 505 -7.55 -6.95 -17.95
C GLY A 505 -7.98 -7.20 -16.51
N SER A 506 -9.05 -6.53 -16.08
CA SER A 506 -9.46 -6.62 -14.67
C SER A 506 -10.13 -7.95 -14.34
N ALA A 507 -9.57 -8.68 -13.39
CA ALA A 507 -9.99 -10.03 -13.00
C ALA A 507 -11.44 -10.10 -12.52
N GLN A 508 -11.94 -9.01 -11.94
CA GLN A 508 -13.32 -8.90 -11.47
C GLN A 508 -14.38 -9.07 -12.58
N TYR A 509 -14.02 -9.00 -13.87
CA TYR A 509 -14.96 -9.18 -14.98
C TYR A 509 -15.03 -10.60 -15.55
N TRP A 510 -14.20 -11.50 -15.04
CA TRP A 510 -13.97 -12.81 -15.65
C TRP A 510 -15.07 -13.82 -15.34
N SER A 511 -15.69 -13.70 -14.17
CA SER A 511 -16.79 -14.58 -13.77
C SER A 511 -18.05 -14.32 -14.61
N PRO A 512 -18.72 -15.37 -15.13
CA PRO A 512 -20.02 -15.24 -15.78
C PRO A 512 -21.07 -14.56 -14.89
N LEU A 513 -20.96 -14.70 -13.57
CA LEU A 513 -21.88 -14.11 -12.60
C LEU A 513 -21.98 -12.59 -12.75
N VAL A 514 -20.89 -11.92 -13.15
CA VAL A 514 -20.86 -10.47 -13.35
C VAL A 514 -21.87 -10.03 -14.41
N LYS A 515 -22.01 -10.81 -15.49
CA LYS A 515 -22.95 -10.53 -16.57
C LYS A 515 -24.40 -10.75 -16.15
N SER A 516 -24.65 -11.74 -15.29
CA SER A 516 -25.99 -11.98 -14.73
C SER A 516 -26.35 -11.01 -13.60
N GLY A 517 -25.34 -10.41 -12.96
CA GLY A 517 -25.49 -9.67 -11.73
C GLY A 517 -25.62 -10.52 -10.47
N GLU A 518 -25.61 -11.86 -10.55
CA GLU A 518 -25.88 -12.76 -9.41
C GLU A 518 -24.63 -13.05 -8.55
N ILE A 519 -24.13 -12.03 -7.85
CA ILE A 519 -22.86 -12.08 -7.12
C ILE A 519 -23.00 -12.44 -5.62
N GLU A 520 -24.22 -12.39 -5.10
CA GLU A 520 -24.56 -12.66 -3.70
C GLU A 520 -24.76 -14.16 -3.45
N ASN A 521 -24.40 -14.62 -2.23
CA ASN A 521 -24.64 -15.99 -1.77
C ASN A 521 -24.03 -17.10 -2.67
N ARG A 522 -22.98 -16.78 -3.43
CA ARG A 522 -22.26 -17.72 -4.28
C ARG A 522 -21.03 -18.31 -3.59
N SER A 523 -20.81 -19.61 -3.79
CA SER A 523 -19.62 -20.33 -3.38
C SER A 523 -18.41 -19.99 -4.26
N TYR A 524 -17.20 -20.34 -3.81
CA TYR A 524 -15.99 -20.17 -4.60
C TYR A 524 -16.06 -20.91 -5.94
N GLN A 525 -16.60 -22.13 -5.95
CA GLN A 525 -16.76 -22.95 -7.16
C GLN A 525 -17.67 -22.26 -8.18
N GLU A 526 -18.85 -21.79 -7.76
CA GLU A 526 -19.79 -21.09 -8.66
C GLU A 526 -19.17 -19.81 -9.25
N TRP A 527 -18.31 -19.11 -8.50
CA TRP A 527 -17.64 -17.91 -8.99
C TRP A 527 -16.64 -18.18 -10.11
N VAL A 528 -15.92 -19.30 -10.02
CA VAL A 528 -14.84 -19.65 -10.95
C VAL A 528 -15.29 -20.57 -12.08
N GLU A 529 -16.45 -21.19 -11.93
CA GLU A 529 -17.08 -22.03 -12.94
C GLU A 529 -17.46 -21.20 -14.17
N GLY A 530 -17.22 -21.76 -15.36
CA GLY A 530 -17.53 -21.09 -16.62
C GLY A 530 -16.65 -19.87 -16.95
N ILE A 531 -15.63 -19.55 -16.14
CA ILE A 531 -14.60 -18.58 -16.54
C ILE A 531 -13.93 -19.10 -17.81
N ASP A 532 -14.04 -18.33 -18.90
CA ASP A 532 -13.40 -18.61 -20.17
C ASP A 532 -11.93 -18.19 -20.10
N TRP A 533 -11.13 -19.00 -19.39
CA TRP A 533 -9.68 -18.81 -19.25
C TRP A 533 -8.97 -18.62 -20.61
N PRO A 534 -9.34 -19.37 -21.67
CA PRO A 534 -8.86 -19.07 -23.01
C PRO A 534 -9.27 -17.67 -23.50
N LYS A 535 -10.52 -17.22 -23.37
CA LYS A 535 -10.93 -15.89 -23.84
C LYS A 535 -10.30 -14.73 -23.10
N ILE A 536 -10.12 -14.86 -21.79
CA ILE A 536 -9.40 -13.86 -20.97
C ILE A 536 -7.98 -13.69 -21.49
N SER A 537 -7.42 -14.73 -22.10
CA SER A 537 -6.15 -14.71 -22.81
C SER A 537 -6.25 -14.51 -24.33
N ARG A 538 -7.43 -14.35 -24.96
CA ARG A 538 -7.59 -14.29 -26.43
C ARG A 538 -7.51 -12.85 -27.00
N ALA A 539 -6.32 -12.25 -27.07
CA ALA A 539 -5.69 -12.01 -28.38
C ALA A 539 -5.11 -13.37 -28.82
N PRO A 540 -4.89 -13.75 -30.10
CA PRO A 540 -4.84 -15.15 -30.55
C PRO A 540 -3.75 -15.99 -29.87
N SER A 541 -4.01 -16.42 -28.63
CA SER A 541 -3.00 -16.83 -27.70
C SER A 541 -3.53 -16.92 -26.27
N TRP A 542 -4.02 -18.10 -25.92
CA TRP A 542 -3.61 -18.68 -24.62
C TRP A 542 -2.05 -18.73 -24.49
N ARG A 543 -1.34 -18.34 -25.56
CA ARG A 543 0.09 -18.05 -25.71
C ARG A 543 0.64 -16.71 -25.15
N LYS A 544 -0.13 -15.62 -24.93
CA LYS A 544 0.44 -14.26 -24.74
C LYS A 544 0.94 -13.93 -23.33
N SER A 545 1.03 -14.92 -22.44
CA SER A 545 2.06 -14.81 -21.40
C SER A 545 2.61 -16.13 -20.95
N VAL A 546 1.85 -17.20 -20.71
CA VAL A 546 2.49 -18.42 -20.19
C VAL A 546 3.30 -19.16 -21.27
N LEU A 547 2.93 -19.12 -22.55
CA LEU A 547 3.76 -19.77 -23.59
C LEU A 547 4.97 -18.92 -23.97
N ASP A 548 4.82 -17.61 -24.10
CA ASP A 548 5.97 -16.72 -24.31
C ASP A 548 6.93 -16.79 -23.10
N TYR A 549 6.39 -16.81 -21.87
CA TYR A 549 7.12 -17.14 -20.65
C TYR A 549 7.80 -18.52 -20.68
N ASN A 550 7.09 -19.57 -21.10
CA ASN A 550 7.67 -20.92 -21.25
C ASN A 550 8.69 -21.00 -22.40
N ARG A 551 8.67 -20.05 -23.35
CA ARG A 551 9.68 -19.86 -24.40
C ARG A 551 10.84 -18.99 -23.94
N GLY A 552 10.81 -18.50 -22.70
CA GLY A 552 11.87 -17.68 -22.12
C GLY A 552 11.70 -16.18 -22.34
N ILE A 553 10.47 -15.67 -22.46
CA ILE A 553 10.18 -14.22 -22.55
C ILE A 553 9.82 -13.69 -21.14
N PRO A 554 10.66 -12.82 -20.55
CA PRO A 554 10.40 -12.20 -19.24
C PRO A 554 9.11 -11.38 -19.23
N THR A 555 8.27 -11.61 -18.23
CA THR A 555 6.88 -11.13 -18.22
C THR A 555 6.49 -10.52 -16.87
N VAL A 556 5.76 -9.40 -16.93
CA VAL A 556 4.95 -8.90 -15.81
C VAL A 556 3.53 -9.47 -15.94
N TRP A 557 3.00 -10.06 -14.87
CA TRP A 557 1.62 -10.55 -14.83
C TRP A 557 0.71 -9.57 -14.11
N SER A 558 -0.11 -8.84 -14.86
CA SER A 558 -1.09 -7.90 -14.31
C SER A 558 -2.51 -8.44 -14.47
N ALA A 559 -3.05 -8.98 -13.38
CA ALA A 559 -4.42 -9.46 -13.26
C ALA A 559 -5.17 -8.61 -12.23
N GLY A 560 -5.14 -7.30 -12.44
CA GLY A 560 -5.62 -6.32 -11.47
C GLY A 560 -7.12 -6.40 -11.20
N PHE A 561 -7.54 -5.87 -10.05
CA PHE A 561 -8.90 -5.41 -9.83
C PHE A 561 -8.86 -3.88 -9.73
N SER A 562 -9.97 -3.22 -10.05
CA SER A 562 -10.08 -1.77 -9.97
C SER A 562 -11.49 -1.37 -9.54
N HIS A 563 -11.57 -0.37 -8.68
CA HIS A 563 -12.81 0.33 -8.38
C HIS A 563 -13.40 1.08 -9.60
N ARG A 564 -12.63 1.27 -10.68
CA ARG A 564 -13.13 1.88 -11.93
C ARG A 564 -13.83 0.84 -12.79
N TRP A 565 -15.17 0.83 -12.72
CA TRP A 565 -16.04 -0.17 -13.32
C TRP A 565 -16.50 0.22 -14.70
N ASN A 566 -16.16 -0.57 -15.72
CA ASN A 566 -16.67 -0.33 -17.07
C ASN A 566 -18.20 -0.34 -17.09
N ILE A 567 -18.80 0.79 -17.49
CA ILE A 567 -20.24 1.05 -17.37
C ILE A 567 -21.07 -0.05 -18.06
N ARG A 568 -20.64 -0.51 -19.23
CA ARG A 568 -21.38 -1.55 -19.98
C ARG A 568 -21.26 -2.92 -19.33
N ARG A 569 -20.06 -3.31 -18.90
CA ARG A 569 -19.82 -4.64 -18.31
C ARG A 569 -20.42 -4.78 -16.91
N MET A 570 -20.45 -3.70 -16.13
CA MET A 570 -20.90 -3.72 -14.74
C MET A 570 -22.36 -3.31 -14.54
N LYS A 571 -23.08 -2.91 -15.59
CA LYS A 571 -24.48 -2.49 -15.52
C LYS A 571 -25.39 -3.39 -14.66
N PRO A 572 -25.33 -4.74 -14.74
CA PRO A 572 -26.17 -5.62 -13.91
C PRO A 572 -25.91 -5.50 -12.40
N ILE A 573 -24.70 -5.09 -12.01
CA ILE A 573 -24.30 -4.88 -10.61
C ILE A 573 -24.50 -3.42 -10.22
N SER A 574 -24.05 -2.46 -11.04
CA SER A 574 -24.15 -1.03 -10.74
C SER A 574 -25.59 -0.50 -10.71
N SER A 575 -26.53 -1.19 -11.36
CA SER A 575 -27.95 -0.83 -11.33
C SER A 575 -28.70 -1.34 -10.10
N LYS A 576 -28.06 -2.13 -9.22
CA LYS A 576 -28.72 -2.67 -8.03
C LYS A 576 -28.92 -1.58 -6.98
N ILE A 577 -30.13 -1.55 -6.42
CA ILE A 577 -30.54 -0.60 -5.39
C ILE A 577 -30.73 -1.36 -4.08
N ASN A 578 -30.18 -0.82 -3.01
CA ASN A 578 -30.46 -1.28 -1.67
C ASN A 578 -31.91 -0.95 -1.31
N PRO A 579 -32.78 -1.92 -1.01
CA PRO A 579 -34.19 -1.64 -0.75
C PRO A 579 -34.41 -0.84 0.55
N GLY A 580 -33.49 -0.92 1.51
CA GLY A 580 -33.57 -0.20 2.78
C GLY A 580 -33.23 1.29 2.67
N SER A 581 -32.18 1.63 1.92
CA SER A 581 -31.75 3.03 1.74
C SER A 581 -32.29 3.70 0.48
N GLY A 582 -32.70 2.92 -0.54
CA GLY A 582 -33.06 3.42 -1.86
C GLY A 582 -31.87 3.93 -2.69
N LEU A 583 -30.64 3.68 -2.23
CA LEU A 583 -29.40 4.10 -2.88
C LEU A 583 -28.76 2.94 -3.66
N PRO A 584 -27.87 3.21 -4.62
CA PRO A 584 -27.05 2.17 -5.25
C PRO A 584 -26.34 1.29 -4.21
N GLU A 585 -26.50 -0.03 -4.33
CA GLU A 585 -25.92 -1.00 -3.38
C GLU A 585 -24.39 -1.02 -3.47
N TYR A 586 -23.87 -1.02 -4.70
CA TYR A 586 -22.47 -1.34 -5.00
C TYR A 586 -21.67 -0.19 -5.60
N LEU A 587 -22.25 1.00 -5.74
CA LEU A 587 -21.54 2.17 -6.26
C LEU A 587 -21.00 3.04 -5.12
N LEU A 588 -19.86 3.65 -5.39
CA LEU A 588 -19.31 4.74 -4.59
C LEU A 588 -20.24 5.94 -4.71
N LEU A 589 -20.53 6.54 -3.56
CA LEU A 589 -21.38 7.72 -3.50
C LEU A 589 -20.58 8.95 -3.04
N ASP A 590 -20.88 10.10 -3.62
CA ASP A 590 -20.35 11.38 -3.16
C ASP A 590 -21.03 11.86 -1.86
N HIS A 591 -20.58 12.99 -1.34
CA HIS A 591 -21.13 13.59 -0.14
C HIS A 591 -22.63 13.94 -0.20
N LYS A 592 -23.28 13.92 -1.38
CA LYS A 592 -24.72 14.14 -1.60
C LYS A 592 -25.49 12.83 -1.87
N ASN A 593 -24.83 11.69 -1.71
CA ASN A 593 -25.33 10.36 -2.07
C ASN A 593 -25.59 10.20 -3.59
N ASP A 594 -24.87 10.94 -4.44
CA ASP A 594 -24.91 10.76 -5.88
C ASP A 594 -23.81 9.78 -6.35
N PRO A 595 -24.10 8.88 -7.29
CA PRO A 595 -23.08 8.02 -7.88
C PRO A 595 -22.08 8.85 -8.67
N VAL A 596 -20.82 8.42 -8.66
CA VAL A 596 -19.71 9.11 -9.31
C VAL A 596 -19.09 8.21 -10.35
N GLY A 597 -18.60 8.81 -11.43
CA GLY A 597 -17.85 8.13 -12.48
C GLY A 597 -16.75 9.00 -13.06
N GLY A 598 -16.10 8.46 -14.08
CA GLY A 598 -15.09 9.18 -14.82
C GLY A 598 -14.68 8.45 -16.09
N GLY A 599 -13.67 8.99 -16.76
CA GLY A 599 -13.03 8.38 -17.90
C GLY A 599 -11.88 9.25 -18.36
N TYR A 600 -11.43 9.02 -19.58
CA TYR A 600 -10.25 9.67 -20.14
C TYR A 600 -10.69 10.59 -21.29
N PHE A 601 -9.94 11.68 -21.50
CA PHE A 601 -10.05 12.50 -22.72
C PHE A 601 -11.46 13.05 -22.99
N GLY A 602 -12.21 13.37 -21.92
CA GLY A 602 -13.57 13.93 -22.01
C GLY A 602 -14.70 12.91 -22.08
N GLU A 603 -14.39 11.61 -22.16
CA GLU A 603 -15.40 10.56 -22.16
C GLU A 603 -15.69 10.03 -20.75
N THR A 604 -16.95 9.64 -20.50
CA THR A 604 -17.34 8.91 -19.28
C THR A 604 -17.36 7.41 -19.58
N LEU A 605 -16.39 6.69 -19.04
CA LEU A 605 -16.13 5.28 -19.36
C LEU A 605 -16.38 4.33 -18.19
N PHE A 606 -16.34 4.86 -16.98
CA PHE A 606 -16.40 4.09 -15.74
C PHE A 606 -17.38 4.70 -14.74
N ASP A 607 -18.14 3.82 -14.08
CA ASP A 607 -18.69 4.09 -12.75
C ASP A 607 -17.62 3.79 -11.70
N TYR A 608 -17.68 4.42 -10.54
CA TYR A 608 -16.85 4.02 -9.41
C TYR A 608 -17.61 3.05 -8.50
N GLY A 609 -17.10 1.83 -8.38
CA GLY A 609 -17.58 0.85 -7.42
C GLY A 609 -17.21 1.27 -6.00
N THR A 610 -18.12 1.01 -5.04
CA THR A 610 -17.82 1.28 -3.63
C THR A 610 -16.65 0.42 -3.16
N GLN A 611 -15.91 0.92 -2.18
CA GLN A 611 -14.86 0.16 -1.52
C GLN A 611 -15.36 -0.64 -0.30
N HIS A 612 -16.66 -0.64 0.01
CA HIS A 612 -17.30 -1.29 1.18
C HIS A 612 -16.83 -2.72 1.48
N PHE A 613 -15.88 -2.83 2.40
CA PHE A 613 -15.13 -4.05 2.67
C PHE A 613 -15.97 -5.14 3.32
N GLU A 614 -16.98 -4.78 4.08
CA GLU A 614 -17.77 -5.70 4.89
C GLU A 614 -18.83 -6.42 4.03
N SER A 615 -19.04 -5.96 2.79
CA SER A 615 -19.84 -6.67 1.79
C SER A 615 -19.13 -7.94 1.31
N GLU A 616 -19.66 -9.10 1.69
CA GLU A 616 -19.14 -10.40 1.26
C GLU A 616 -19.19 -10.55 -0.28
N ALA A 617 -20.28 -10.14 -0.93
CA ALA A 617 -20.42 -10.23 -2.37
C ALA A 617 -19.34 -9.40 -3.10
N LEU A 618 -19.07 -8.19 -2.61
CA LEU A 618 -18.03 -7.32 -3.16
C LEU A 618 -16.62 -7.86 -2.91
N ASN A 619 -16.37 -8.45 -1.73
CA ASN A 619 -15.11 -9.15 -1.45
C ASN A 619 -14.86 -10.28 -2.45
N LYS A 620 -15.88 -11.10 -2.72
CA LYS A 620 -15.77 -12.22 -3.67
C LYS A 620 -15.54 -11.72 -5.10
N LEU A 621 -16.24 -10.66 -5.51
CA LEU A 621 -16.05 -10.00 -6.82
C LEU A 621 -14.60 -9.62 -7.07
N TYR A 622 -13.93 -9.04 -6.06
CA TYR A 622 -12.55 -8.58 -6.21
C TYR A 622 -11.51 -9.70 -6.03
N THR A 623 -11.83 -10.80 -5.36
CA THR A 623 -10.81 -11.78 -4.93
C THR A 623 -10.88 -13.13 -5.62
N TYR A 624 -12.05 -13.69 -5.90
CA TYR A 624 -12.15 -15.12 -6.25
C TYR A 624 -11.58 -15.44 -7.64
N ALA A 625 -11.82 -14.57 -8.62
CA ALA A 625 -11.22 -14.73 -9.94
C ALA A 625 -9.69 -14.55 -9.91
N GLN A 626 -9.19 -13.60 -9.13
CA GLN A 626 -7.75 -13.39 -8.91
C GLN A 626 -7.10 -14.59 -8.23
N ARG A 627 -7.71 -15.09 -7.14
CA ARG A 627 -7.29 -16.30 -6.43
C ARG A 627 -7.13 -17.46 -7.40
N ALA A 628 -8.16 -17.74 -8.19
CA ALA A 628 -8.12 -18.84 -9.17
C ALA A 628 -7.00 -18.66 -10.19
N PHE A 629 -6.75 -17.44 -10.63
CA PHE A 629 -5.70 -17.11 -11.58
C PHE A 629 -4.28 -17.28 -11.00
N TYR A 630 -3.98 -16.67 -9.86
CA TYR A 630 -2.65 -16.79 -9.25
C TYR A 630 -2.32 -18.22 -8.85
N ARG A 631 -3.31 -18.99 -8.42
CA ARG A 631 -3.12 -20.43 -8.15
C ARG A 631 -2.72 -21.22 -9.40
N LYS A 632 -3.20 -20.83 -10.59
CA LYS A 632 -2.81 -21.44 -11.86
C LYS A 632 -1.42 -20.98 -12.32
N LEU A 633 -1.03 -19.75 -12.01
CA LEU A 633 0.28 -19.20 -12.38
C LEU A 633 1.42 -19.68 -11.48
N ALA A 634 1.17 -19.87 -10.19
CA ALA A 634 2.23 -20.19 -9.23
C ALA A 634 3.07 -21.42 -9.63
N PRO A 635 2.50 -22.53 -10.15
CA PRO A 635 3.32 -23.63 -10.70
C PRO A 635 4.20 -23.23 -11.89
N ALA A 636 3.70 -22.40 -12.82
CA ALA A 636 4.49 -21.90 -13.94
C ALA A 636 5.65 -21.03 -13.45
N TYR A 637 5.37 -20.14 -12.49
CA TYR A 637 6.38 -19.34 -11.79
C TYR A 637 7.50 -20.21 -11.22
N ARG A 638 7.15 -21.26 -10.46
CA ARG A 638 8.16 -22.13 -9.84
C ARG A 638 8.99 -22.92 -10.84
N SER A 639 8.45 -23.21 -12.03
CA SER A 639 9.20 -23.89 -13.08
C SER A 639 10.21 -23.00 -13.80
N ASN A 640 10.02 -21.67 -13.81
CA ASN A 640 10.92 -20.76 -14.52
C ASN A 640 10.97 -19.34 -13.91
N PRO A 641 11.33 -19.20 -12.62
CA PRO A 641 11.08 -17.98 -11.87
C PRO A 641 11.82 -16.74 -12.39
N GLU A 642 12.88 -16.93 -13.19
CA GLU A 642 13.62 -15.83 -13.84
C GLU A 642 12.85 -15.15 -14.97
N MET A 643 11.84 -15.80 -15.53
CA MET A 643 10.99 -15.17 -16.53
C MET A 643 9.90 -14.31 -15.90
N THR A 644 9.81 -14.22 -14.56
CA THR A 644 8.83 -13.36 -13.89
C THR A 644 9.51 -12.08 -13.43
N ILE A 645 9.12 -10.97 -14.05
CA ILE A 645 9.59 -9.63 -13.66
C ILE A 645 8.83 -9.16 -12.41
N ALA A 646 7.50 -9.30 -12.42
CA ALA A 646 6.62 -8.88 -11.34
C ALA A 646 5.22 -9.51 -11.44
N VAL A 647 4.50 -9.50 -10.32
CA VAL A 647 3.07 -9.80 -10.22
C VAL A 647 2.34 -8.56 -9.73
N GLU A 648 1.39 -8.04 -10.50
CA GLU A 648 0.55 -6.90 -10.13
C GLU A 648 -0.91 -7.32 -9.94
N PRO A 649 -1.39 -7.40 -8.69
CA PRO A 649 -2.75 -7.84 -8.39
C PRO A 649 -3.78 -6.73 -8.24
N ASN A 650 -3.38 -5.48 -8.41
CA ASN A 650 -4.29 -4.32 -8.31
C ASN A 650 -3.98 -3.32 -9.42
N HIS A 651 -4.98 -2.52 -9.80
CA HIS A 651 -4.87 -1.52 -10.85
C HIS A 651 -5.59 -0.23 -10.42
N GLU A 652 -4.80 0.76 -10.00
CA GLU A 652 -5.20 2.12 -9.63
C GLU A 652 -6.42 2.15 -8.70
N ASN A 653 -6.23 1.70 -7.46
CA ASN A 653 -7.29 1.68 -6.44
C ASN A 653 -7.17 2.91 -5.54
N GLU A 654 -8.25 3.68 -5.50
CA GLU A 654 -8.31 4.96 -4.83
C GLU A 654 -9.76 5.31 -4.49
N ILE A 655 -9.95 6.41 -3.79
CA ILE A 655 -11.26 7.03 -3.60
C ILE A 655 -11.27 8.38 -4.30
N VAL A 656 -12.17 8.50 -5.29
CA VAL A 656 -12.36 9.70 -6.13
C VAL A 656 -13.84 10.03 -6.19
N SER A 657 -14.34 10.76 -5.20
CA SER A 657 -15.77 11.05 -5.07
C SER A 657 -16.22 12.36 -5.73
N GLY A 658 -15.37 13.00 -6.55
CA GLY A 658 -15.64 14.29 -7.19
C GLY A 658 -14.76 15.43 -6.67
N THR A 659 -14.92 16.64 -7.23
CA THR A 659 -14.05 17.80 -6.96
C THR A 659 -14.17 18.32 -5.52
N ASP A 660 -15.40 18.37 -5.00
CA ASP A 660 -15.72 18.93 -3.68
C ASP A 660 -16.14 17.87 -2.64
N SER A 661 -15.99 16.59 -2.98
CA SER A 661 -16.30 15.47 -2.09
C SER A 661 -15.04 14.69 -1.75
N ILE A 662 -14.94 14.22 -0.52
CA ILE A 662 -13.84 13.36 -0.07
C ILE A 662 -14.44 12.18 0.67
N GLY A 663 -14.13 10.97 0.22
CA GLY A 663 -14.61 9.72 0.82
C GLY A 663 -15.72 9.05 0.02
N ASP A 664 -15.97 7.79 0.33
CA ASP A 664 -17.04 7.00 -0.27
C ASP A 664 -18.21 6.84 0.71
N TYR A 665 -19.31 7.55 0.43
CA TYR A 665 -20.48 7.69 1.31
C TYR A 665 -21.53 6.59 1.16
N ASN A 666 -21.19 5.46 0.53
CA ASN A 666 -22.05 4.29 0.52
C ASN A 666 -22.46 3.91 1.98
N PRO A 667 -23.73 3.60 2.26
CA PRO A 667 -24.17 3.25 3.63
C PRO A 667 -23.36 2.13 4.30
N GLY A 668 -22.89 1.16 3.53
CA GLY A 668 -22.01 0.11 4.02
C GLY A 668 -20.65 0.64 4.50
N ASN A 669 -20.08 1.64 3.81
CA ASN A 669 -18.86 2.30 4.28
C ASN A 669 -19.06 3.10 5.56
N LEU A 670 -20.23 3.74 5.73
CA LEU A 670 -20.54 4.43 6.99
C LEU A 670 -20.58 3.43 8.16
N THR A 671 -21.04 2.20 7.90
CA THR A 671 -21.02 1.10 8.88
C THR A 671 -19.58 0.71 9.22
N GLY A 672 -18.72 0.53 8.22
CA GLY A 672 -17.29 0.28 8.43
C GLY A 672 -16.56 1.43 9.13
N PHE A 673 -16.91 2.69 8.83
CA PHE A 673 -16.34 3.86 9.50
C PHE A 673 -16.71 3.88 10.99
N PHE A 674 -17.96 3.56 11.34
CA PHE A 674 -18.36 3.41 12.73
C PHE A 674 -17.56 2.29 13.43
N HIS A 675 -17.38 1.13 12.80
CA HIS A 675 -16.54 0.07 13.36
C HIS A 675 -15.08 0.48 13.55
N TYR A 676 -14.51 1.22 12.60
CA TYR A 676 -13.18 1.81 12.71
C TYR A 676 -13.07 2.74 13.93
N LEU A 677 -14.03 3.65 14.10
CA LEU A 677 -14.04 4.54 15.27
C LEU A 677 -14.21 3.77 16.58
N ARG A 678 -15.05 2.72 16.61
CA ARG A 678 -15.19 1.86 17.79
C ARG A 678 -13.88 1.16 18.16
N ALA A 679 -13.12 0.72 17.16
CA ALA A 679 -11.82 0.08 17.38
C ALA A 679 -10.80 1.03 18.01
N LEU A 680 -10.93 2.35 17.81
CA LEU A 680 -10.00 3.35 18.32
C LEU A 680 -10.48 4.10 19.56
N TYR A 681 -11.79 4.22 19.73
CA TYR A 681 -12.39 5.15 20.69
C TYR A 681 -13.49 4.51 21.53
N GLY A 682 -13.70 3.20 21.42
CA GLY A 682 -14.63 2.44 22.25
C GLY A 682 -16.10 2.64 21.88
N GLU A 683 -16.94 2.94 22.87
CA GLU A 683 -18.38 3.07 22.68
C GLU A 683 -18.80 4.44 22.13
N LEU A 684 -20.04 4.52 21.63
CA LEU A 684 -20.60 5.73 20.98
C LEU A 684 -20.48 7.00 21.84
N GLU A 685 -20.64 6.89 23.16
CA GLU A 685 -20.49 8.03 24.08
C GLU A 685 -19.07 8.62 24.04
N SER A 686 -18.05 7.74 24.08
CA SER A 686 -16.65 8.14 23.98
C SER A 686 -16.33 8.70 22.60
N ILE A 687 -16.86 8.10 21.53
CA ILE A 687 -16.75 8.62 20.16
C ILE A 687 -17.33 10.05 20.10
N ASN A 688 -18.56 10.24 20.58
CA ASN A 688 -19.22 11.54 20.58
C ASN A 688 -18.43 12.61 21.32
N ARG A 689 -17.91 12.27 22.51
CA ARG A 689 -17.09 13.18 23.31
C ARG A 689 -15.79 13.58 22.59
N ILE A 690 -15.09 12.62 21.99
CA ILE A 690 -13.79 12.85 21.33
C ILE A 690 -13.96 13.59 20.00
N MET A 691 -14.99 13.21 19.23
CA MET A 691 -15.28 13.77 17.90
C MET A 691 -16.11 15.05 17.96
N LYS A 692 -16.59 15.43 19.15
CA LYS A 692 -17.49 16.57 19.37
C LYS A 692 -18.78 16.44 18.55
N THR A 693 -19.36 15.24 18.54
CA THR A 693 -20.61 14.89 17.85
C THR A 693 -21.70 14.54 18.87
N ASN A 694 -22.94 14.40 18.41
CA ASN A 694 -24.10 14.04 19.23
C ASN A 694 -24.94 12.91 18.60
N PHE A 695 -24.26 11.94 17.97
CA PHE A 695 -24.92 10.81 17.31
C PHE A 695 -25.65 9.90 18.31
N THR A 696 -26.65 9.20 17.81
CA THR A 696 -27.48 8.27 18.59
C THR A 696 -27.50 6.90 17.91
N GLY A 697 -28.09 5.90 18.56
CA GLY A 697 -28.30 4.59 17.95
C GLY A 697 -29.04 4.66 16.60
N ALA A 698 -30.01 5.57 16.49
CA ALA A 698 -30.82 5.74 15.29
C ALA A 698 -30.11 6.49 14.16
N PHE A 699 -29.02 7.21 14.42
CA PHE A 699 -28.36 8.05 13.42
C PHE A 699 -26.87 8.24 13.67
N PHE A 700 -26.07 7.87 12.67
CA PHE A 700 -24.64 8.10 12.52
C PHE A 700 -24.32 8.43 11.06
N ASP A 701 -23.39 9.35 10.80
CA ASP A 701 -22.96 9.72 9.45
C ASP A 701 -21.52 10.26 9.44
N ALA A 702 -20.89 10.30 8.28
CA ALA A 702 -19.61 10.97 8.09
C ALA A 702 -19.81 12.49 7.86
N PRO A 703 -18.77 13.32 8.06
CA PRO A 703 -18.80 14.73 7.63
C PRO A 703 -19.04 14.80 6.13
N ARG A 704 -19.90 15.69 5.66
CA ARG A 704 -20.25 15.86 4.24
C ARG A 704 -20.01 17.27 3.71
N ASN A 705 -19.66 18.21 4.58
CA ASN A 705 -19.60 19.63 4.29
C ASN A 705 -20.95 20.19 3.78
N LEU A 706 -22.05 19.80 4.42
CA LEU A 706 -23.42 20.18 4.08
C LEU A 706 -24.06 21.04 5.18
N LEU A 707 -23.25 21.88 5.84
CA LEU A 707 -23.73 22.86 6.83
C LEU A 707 -24.54 22.23 7.98
N ARG A 708 -24.20 21.02 8.45
CA ARG A 708 -24.93 20.34 9.55
C ARG A 708 -24.33 20.58 10.95
N GLY A 709 -23.40 21.52 11.05
CA GLY A 709 -22.69 21.89 12.29
C GLY A 709 -21.19 21.78 12.12
N ASP A 710 -20.43 22.09 13.17
CA ASP A 710 -18.97 22.07 13.12
C ASP A 710 -18.39 20.69 12.83
N TRP A 711 -19.03 19.63 13.32
CA TRP A 711 -18.62 18.24 13.08
C TRP A 711 -18.66 17.84 11.60
N ASP A 712 -19.49 18.52 10.79
CA ASP A 712 -19.76 18.18 9.40
C ASP A 712 -18.78 18.86 8.41
N LYS A 713 -17.97 19.82 8.89
CA LYS A 713 -17.06 20.61 8.05
C LYS A 713 -15.87 19.78 7.56
N TYR A 714 -15.49 19.98 6.30
CA TYR A 714 -14.22 19.49 5.74
C TYR A 714 -13.06 20.38 6.17
N ASP A 715 -12.67 20.26 7.43
CA ASP A 715 -11.57 21.00 8.03
C ASP A 715 -10.62 20.02 8.72
N PHE A 716 -9.32 20.09 8.44
CA PHE A 716 -8.34 19.21 9.10
C PHE A 716 -8.15 19.54 10.60
N GLU A 717 -8.65 20.68 11.09
CA GLU A 717 -8.78 20.93 12.53
C GLU A 717 -9.98 20.18 13.15
N ASN A 718 -10.99 19.83 12.34
CA ASN A 718 -12.06 18.92 12.73
C ASN A 718 -11.53 17.47 12.76
N ARG A 719 -11.34 16.92 13.98
CA ARG A 719 -10.86 15.55 14.17
C ARG A 719 -11.76 14.52 13.48
N PHE A 720 -13.08 14.67 13.51
CA PHE A 720 -13.99 13.70 12.91
C PHE A 720 -13.79 13.58 11.40
N PHE A 721 -13.52 14.71 10.73
CA PHE A 721 -13.15 14.73 9.32
C PHE A 721 -11.79 14.13 9.04
N ARG A 722 -10.78 14.38 9.90
CA ARG A 722 -9.50 13.66 9.77
C ARG A 722 -9.68 12.16 9.84
N GLU A 723 -10.41 11.65 10.82
CA GLU A 723 -10.69 10.21 10.94
C GLU A 723 -11.44 9.66 9.72
N TRP A 724 -12.34 10.44 9.13
CA TRP A 724 -13.01 10.05 7.90
C TRP A 724 -12.03 9.91 6.72
N VAL A 725 -11.12 10.88 6.55
CA VAL A 725 -10.06 10.81 5.53
C VAL A 725 -9.15 9.60 5.76
N GLU A 726 -8.71 9.37 7.00
CA GLU A 726 -7.85 8.25 7.35
C GLU A 726 -8.54 6.89 7.18
N TYR A 727 -9.81 6.77 7.58
CA TYR A 727 -10.60 5.56 7.35
C TYR A 727 -10.68 5.21 5.87
N ASN A 728 -10.91 6.21 5.00
CA ASN A 728 -10.97 6.00 3.56
C ASN A 728 -9.61 5.56 2.99
N ARG A 729 -8.48 6.08 3.50
CA ARG A 729 -7.13 5.57 3.17
C ARG A 729 -6.98 4.11 3.60
N VAL A 730 -7.33 3.79 4.85
CA VAL A 730 -7.30 2.43 5.41
C VAL A 730 -8.16 1.47 4.58
N LEU A 731 -9.34 1.90 4.14
CA LEU A 731 -10.26 1.09 3.34
C LEU A 731 -9.63 0.69 2.00
N VAL A 732 -8.99 1.63 1.30
CA VAL A 732 -8.25 1.35 0.06
C VAL A 732 -7.06 0.43 0.35
N SER A 733 -6.32 0.65 1.43
CA SER A 733 -5.22 -0.23 1.85
C SER A 733 -5.69 -1.66 2.12
N ARG A 734 -6.85 -1.85 2.78
CA ARG A 734 -7.43 -3.19 3.02
C ARG A 734 -7.75 -3.90 1.70
N ARG A 735 -8.30 -3.17 0.72
CA ARG A 735 -8.65 -3.70 -0.60
C ARG A 735 -7.41 -4.16 -1.35
N VAL A 736 -6.40 -3.31 -1.42
CA VAL A 736 -5.11 -3.64 -2.04
C VAL A 736 -4.41 -4.78 -1.30
N GLY A 737 -4.38 -4.76 0.03
CA GLY A 737 -3.79 -5.80 0.85
C GLY A 737 -4.45 -7.17 0.69
N THR A 738 -5.75 -7.21 0.41
CA THR A 738 -6.46 -8.46 0.09
C THR A 738 -5.91 -9.09 -1.20
N SER A 739 -5.62 -8.28 -2.22
CA SER A 739 -5.04 -8.79 -3.47
C SER A 739 -3.60 -9.28 -3.30
N TYR A 740 -2.79 -8.61 -2.45
CA TYR A 740 -1.45 -9.06 -2.06
C TYR A 740 -1.51 -10.40 -1.32
N ARG A 741 -2.47 -10.54 -0.39
CA ARG A 741 -2.74 -11.80 0.31
C ARG A 741 -3.01 -12.94 -0.66
N GLU A 742 -3.82 -12.74 -1.71
CA GLU A 742 -4.11 -13.79 -2.70
C GLU A 742 -2.86 -14.28 -3.45
N CYS A 743 -1.92 -13.38 -3.76
CA CYS A 743 -0.63 -13.76 -4.34
C CYS A 743 0.24 -14.54 -3.34
N LEU A 744 0.32 -14.10 -2.08
CA LEU A 744 1.07 -14.79 -1.02
C LEU A 744 0.51 -16.19 -0.74
N LEU A 745 -0.82 -16.32 -0.67
CA LEU A 745 -1.52 -17.61 -0.51
C LEU A 745 -1.32 -18.53 -1.72
N ALA A 746 -1.13 -17.98 -2.92
CA ALA A 746 -0.77 -18.76 -4.10
C ALA A 746 0.72 -19.20 -4.09
N GLY A 747 1.57 -18.64 -3.22
CA GLY A 747 2.98 -19.02 -3.08
C GLY A 747 3.96 -18.14 -3.85
N PHE A 748 3.55 -16.93 -4.25
CA PHE A 748 4.47 -15.90 -4.74
C PHE A 748 5.20 -15.24 -3.56
N PRO A 749 6.52 -15.03 -3.66
CA PRO A 749 7.27 -14.33 -2.62
C PRO A 749 7.00 -12.81 -2.65
N PRO A 750 7.09 -12.12 -1.50
CA PRO A 750 6.59 -10.76 -1.32
C PRO A 750 7.29 -9.72 -2.19
N GLU A 751 8.60 -9.84 -2.43
CA GLU A 751 9.32 -8.87 -3.27
C GLU A 751 8.93 -8.98 -4.76
N MET A 752 8.30 -10.08 -5.19
CA MET A 752 7.76 -10.23 -6.56
C MET A 752 6.41 -9.53 -6.74
N ILE A 753 5.67 -9.29 -5.65
CA ILE A 753 4.33 -8.69 -5.69
C ILE A 753 4.50 -7.17 -5.68
N LYS A 754 4.03 -6.51 -6.74
CA LYS A 754 4.10 -5.06 -6.93
C LYS A 754 2.69 -4.46 -7.00
N CYS A 755 2.59 -3.15 -6.86
CA CYS A 755 1.33 -2.44 -6.96
C CYS A 755 1.36 -1.48 -8.14
N HIS A 756 0.18 -1.25 -8.71
CA HIS A 756 -0.02 -0.29 -9.79
C HIS A 756 -0.91 0.83 -9.24
N GLN A 757 -0.34 1.85 -8.60
CA GLN A 757 -1.10 2.89 -7.90
C GLN A 757 -0.73 4.32 -8.33
N ILE A 758 -1.73 5.21 -8.38
CA ILE A 758 -1.50 6.65 -8.56
C ILE A 758 -1.24 7.29 -7.19
N PRO A 759 -0.08 7.90 -6.96
CA PRO A 759 0.28 8.48 -5.65
C PRO A 759 -0.40 9.83 -5.41
N ASP A 760 -1.33 9.91 -4.46
CA ASP A 760 -2.25 11.02 -4.25
C ASP A 760 -1.61 12.40 -4.00
N SER A 761 -0.71 12.55 -3.02
CA SER A 761 -0.12 13.85 -2.66
C SER A 761 1.11 14.22 -3.49
N TYR A 762 1.63 13.29 -4.29
CA TYR A 762 2.59 13.58 -5.35
C TYR A 762 1.88 14.01 -6.65
N VAL A 763 0.54 13.98 -6.70
CA VAL A 763 -0.27 14.51 -7.79
C VAL A 763 -0.67 15.95 -7.49
N PHE A 764 0.12 16.93 -7.92
CA PHE A 764 -0.37 18.30 -8.12
C PHE A 764 0.16 18.90 -9.42
N ASP A 765 -0.71 19.65 -10.09
CA ASP A 765 -0.83 19.90 -11.54
C ASP A 765 -1.17 18.64 -12.32
N SER A 766 -2.43 18.59 -12.74
CA SER A 766 -3.06 17.48 -13.44
C SER A 766 -2.26 16.99 -14.62
N ILE A 767 -2.31 15.68 -14.86
CA ILE A 767 -2.10 15.16 -16.21
C ILE A 767 -3.25 15.74 -17.04
N ILE A 768 -2.91 16.64 -17.97
CA ILE A 768 -3.86 17.24 -18.91
C ILE A 768 -4.74 16.13 -19.48
N GLY A 769 -6.06 16.25 -19.32
CA GLY A 769 -7.04 15.34 -19.92
C GLY A 769 -7.43 14.08 -19.11
N ILE A 770 -6.85 13.82 -17.93
CA ILE A 770 -7.19 12.60 -17.15
C ILE A 770 -7.92 12.91 -15.83
N SER A 771 -7.46 13.89 -15.04
CA SER A 771 -7.91 13.96 -13.63
C SER A 771 -7.67 15.29 -12.90
N GLU A 772 -7.82 16.39 -13.61
CA GLU A 772 -7.62 17.74 -13.09
C GLU A 772 -8.62 18.12 -11.98
N GLY A 773 -8.11 18.71 -10.89
CA GLY A 773 -8.91 19.20 -9.75
C GLY A 773 -9.52 18.15 -8.81
N LYS A 774 -9.45 16.84 -9.11
CA LYS A 774 -10.05 15.79 -8.25
C LYS A 774 -9.17 15.45 -7.04
N LYS A 775 -9.75 15.45 -5.84
CA LYS A 775 -9.12 14.97 -4.61
C LYS A 775 -9.08 13.43 -4.62
N ARG A 776 -7.93 12.87 -4.24
CA ARG A 776 -7.65 11.44 -4.27
C ARG A 776 -7.10 10.97 -2.95
N LEU A 777 -7.45 9.73 -2.58
CA LEU A 777 -6.88 9.01 -1.45
C LEU A 777 -6.36 7.67 -1.97
N SER A 778 -5.07 7.42 -1.81
CA SER A 778 -4.40 6.19 -2.27
C SER A 778 -3.53 5.56 -1.17
N PRO A 779 -3.16 4.27 -1.28
CA PRO A 779 -2.65 3.49 -0.15
C PRO A 779 -1.11 3.52 -0.02
N ILE A 780 -0.44 4.59 -0.49
CA ILE A 780 1.03 4.66 -0.60
C ILE A 780 1.74 4.40 0.74
N ASP A 781 1.26 5.01 1.82
CA ASP A 781 1.88 4.87 3.15
C ASP A 781 1.88 3.42 3.67
N TRP A 782 0.83 2.66 3.37
CA TRP A 782 0.74 1.25 3.74
C TRP A 782 1.62 0.38 2.83
N LEU A 783 1.63 0.65 1.52
CA LEU A 783 2.42 -0.11 0.55
C LEU A 783 3.92 -0.09 0.86
N LEU A 784 4.43 1.02 1.38
CA LEU A 784 5.84 1.16 1.74
C LEU A 784 6.21 0.51 3.08
N THR A 785 5.25 0.00 3.85
CA THR A 785 5.48 -0.62 5.18
C THR A 785 4.95 -2.05 5.29
N THR A 786 4.36 -2.58 4.21
CA THR A 786 3.71 -3.90 4.20
C THR A 786 4.71 -5.07 4.17
N GLY A 787 5.98 -4.81 3.83
CA GLY A 787 7.02 -5.84 3.70
C GLY A 787 6.97 -6.61 2.38
N ALA A 788 6.39 -6.02 1.33
CA ALA A 788 6.35 -6.55 -0.04
C ALA A 788 6.86 -5.51 -1.04
N GLY A 789 6.97 -5.90 -2.31
CA GLY A 789 7.46 -5.02 -3.35
C GLY A 789 6.54 -3.82 -3.63
N PHE A 790 7.13 -2.79 -4.23
CA PHE A 790 6.45 -1.52 -4.53
C PHE A 790 6.41 -1.22 -6.03
N GLY A 791 5.36 -0.53 -6.47
CA GLY A 791 5.24 0.02 -7.80
C GLY A 791 4.26 1.19 -7.84
N PHE A 792 4.17 1.87 -8.96
CA PHE A 792 3.26 3.00 -9.13
C PHE A 792 2.99 3.28 -10.61
N SER A 793 2.06 4.19 -10.89
CA SER A 793 1.86 4.73 -12.24
C SER A 793 1.98 6.24 -12.24
N ARG A 794 2.72 6.78 -13.21
CA ARG A 794 2.95 8.22 -13.28
C ARG A 794 3.35 8.69 -14.68
N TYR A 795 2.70 9.77 -15.07
CA TYR A 795 2.92 10.48 -16.32
C TYR A 795 3.56 11.85 -16.06
N GLY A 796 4.35 12.34 -17.00
CA GLY A 796 4.89 13.69 -17.04
C GLY A 796 6.29 13.89 -16.47
N THR A 797 6.72 15.15 -16.40
CA THR A 797 8.08 15.57 -16.01
C THR A 797 8.27 15.70 -14.50
N TYR A 798 7.55 14.90 -13.71
CA TYR A 798 7.56 14.99 -12.24
C TYR A 798 8.94 14.73 -11.60
N PHE A 799 9.85 14.09 -12.33
CA PHE A 799 11.21 13.78 -11.86
C PHE A 799 12.06 15.04 -11.61
N GLU A 800 11.73 16.17 -12.24
CA GLU A 800 12.41 17.46 -12.00
C GLU A 800 12.09 18.04 -10.60
N ARG A 801 11.10 17.48 -9.88
CA ARG A 801 10.75 17.89 -8.52
C ARG A 801 11.66 17.22 -7.51
N GLU A 802 12.15 18.00 -6.54
CA GLU A 802 12.95 17.52 -5.40
C GLU A 802 12.26 16.35 -4.68
N ARG A 803 10.93 16.45 -4.49
CA ARG A 803 10.12 15.45 -3.80
C ARG A 803 9.13 14.85 -4.78
N ASN A 804 9.33 13.58 -5.09
CA ASN A 804 8.44 12.80 -5.95
C ASN A 804 8.35 11.34 -5.47
N VAL A 805 7.41 10.56 -6.03
CA VAL A 805 7.17 9.18 -5.60
C VAL A 805 8.38 8.26 -5.77
N GLY A 806 9.15 8.42 -6.86
CA GLY A 806 10.37 7.63 -7.11
C GLY A 806 11.46 7.94 -6.09
N GLN A 807 11.72 9.23 -5.82
CA GLN A 807 12.63 9.67 -4.76
C GLN A 807 12.17 9.19 -3.38
N GLY A 808 10.88 9.34 -3.06
CA GLY A 808 10.32 8.96 -1.77
C GLY A 808 10.43 7.46 -1.48
N ALA A 809 10.11 6.62 -2.47
CA ALA A 809 10.25 5.17 -2.35
C ALA A 809 11.72 4.72 -2.32
N HIS A 810 12.58 5.28 -3.19
CA HIS A 810 14.01 4.93 -3.19
C HIS A 810 14.72 5.33 -1.88
N SER A 811 14.43 6.53 -1.35
CA SER A 811 14.94 6.93 -0.02
C SER A 811 14.40 6.07 1.13
N SER A 812 13.26 5.41 0.92
CA SER A 812 12.69 4.41 1.82
C SER A 812 13.24 2.98 1.57
N GLY A 813 14.23 2.82 0.68
CA GLY A 813 14.93 1.56 0.43
C GLY A 813 14.32 0.64 -0.63
N PHE A 814 13.38 1.12 -1.44
CA PHE A 814 12.80 0.34 -2.53
C PHE A 814 13.66 0.44 -3.78
N ASP A 815 14.43 -0.62 -4.04
CA ASP A 815 15.39 -0.70 -5.15
C ASP A 815 14.95 -1.70 -6.25
N ASN A 816 13.68 -2.03 -6.34
CA ASN A 816 13.14 -2.91 -7.37
C ASN A 816 11.68 -2.53 -7.70
N MET A 817 11.48 -1.29 -8.12
CA MET A 817 10.16 -0.74 -8.38
C MET A 817 9.70 -1.01 -9.82
N LEU A 818 8.40 -1.27 -9.97
CA LEU A 818 7.73 -1.35 -11.26
C LEU A 818 6.92 -0.07 -11.51
N ILE A 819 7.00 0.48 -12.72
CA ILE A 819 6.06 1.50 -13.19
C ILE A 819 5.11 0.88 -14.22
N GLY A 820 3.86 0.69 -13.80
CA GLY A 820 2.82 0.02 -14.59
C GLY A 820 2.31 0.83 -15.78
N GLU A 821 2.44 2.16 -15.71
CA GLU A 821 2.23 3.08 -16.83
C GLU A 821 3.20 4.27 -16.72
N TYR A 822 4.07 4.42 -17.72
CA TYR A 822 5.08 5.48 -17.82
C TYR A 822 4.92 6.27 -19.11
N ALA A 823 4.93 7.61 -19.00
CA ALA A 823 5.30 8.47 -20.13
C ALA A 823 5.89 9.81 -19.70
N SER A 824 6.89 10.33 -20.43
CA SER A 824 7.61 11.56 -20.06
C SER A 824 6.82 12.86 -20.26
N LEU A 825 5.83 12.89 -21.18
CA LEU A 825 5.14 14.10 -21.68
C LEU A 825 6.10 15.26 -22.01
N ASN A 826 7.27 14.92 -22.55
CA ASN A 826 8.27 15.90 -22.94
C ASN A 826 8.71 15.67 -24.38
N ALA A 827 8.59 16.69 -25.24
CA ALA A 827 9.00 16.62 -26.63
C ALA A 827 10.53 16.72 -26.82
N SER A 828 11.29 16.98 -25.75
CA SER A 828 12.75 16.92 -25.77
C SER A 828 13.23 15.49 -25.53
N HIS A 829 14.00 14.97 -26.49
CA HIS A 829 14.73 13.71 -26.36
C HIS A 829 15.63 13.73 -25.11
N GLU A 830 16.44 14.78 -24.92
CA GLU A 830 17.36 14.88 -23.79
C GLU A 830 16.65 14.79 -22.43
N LYS A 831 15.54 15.52 -22.28
CA LYS A 831 14.75 15.46 -21.03
C LYS A 831 14.11 14.10 -20.80
N SER A 832 13.61 13.45 -21.87
CA SER A 832 13.06 12.09 -21.79
C SER A 832 14.13 11.07 -21.39
N LEU A 833 15.36 11.21 -21.91
CA LEU A 833 16.50 10.37 -21.52
C LEU A 833 16.90 10.61 -20.07
N GLN A 834 16.98 11.88 -19.63
CA GLN A 834 17.26 12.23 -18.24
C GLN A 834 16.24 11.60 -17.27
N GLN A 835 14.95 11.58 -17.66
CA GLN A 835 13.92 10.92 -16.87
C GLN A 835 14.12 9.41 -16.78
N LEU A 836 14.41 8.71 -17.90
CA LEU A 836 14.69 7.27 -17.87
C LEU A 836 15.91 6.93 -17.00
N LEU A 837 16.99 7.70 -17.13
CA LEU A 837 18.20 7.54 -16.32
C LEU A 837 17.91 7.82 -14.84
N TYR A 838 17.11 8.85 -14.55
CA TYR A 838 16.65 9.16 -13.19
C TYR A 838 15.92 7.94 -12.60
N LEU A 839 14.93 7.40 -13.30
CA LEU A 839 14.13 6.26 -12.83
C LEU A 839 15.00 5.03 -12.56
N ARG A 840 15.86 4.64 -13.52
CA ARG A 840 16.80 3.53 -13.34
C ARG A 840 17.69 3.71 -12.11
N ASN A 841 18.20 4.93 -11.91
CA ASN A 841 19.11 5.24 -10.81
C ASN A 841 18.39 5.40 -9.45
N HIS A 842 17.06 5.51 -9.46
CA HIS A 842 16.23 5.57 -8.26
C HIS A 842 15.40 4.28 -8.11
N GLY A 843 16.04 3.12 -8.28
CA GLY A 843 15.44 1.85 -7.89
C GLY A 843 14.37 1.27 -8.82
N VAL A 844 14.03 1.92 -9.94
CA VAL A 844 13.08 1.37 -10.92
C VAL A 844 13.75 0.28 -11.76
N SER A 845 13.14 -0.89 -11.81
CA SER A 845 13.64 -2.07 -12.55
C SER A 845 12.80 -2.43 -13.76
N ALA A 846 11.57 -1.95 -13.86
CA ALA A 846 10.67 -2.26 -14.97
C ALA A 846 9.72 -1.10 -15.31
N LEU A 847 9.51 -0.86 -16.61
CA LEU A 847 8.58 0.13 -17.14
C LEU A 847 7.63 -0.48 -18.18
N HIS A 848 6.36 -0.13 -18.12
CA HIS A 848 5.47 -0.22 -19.27
C HIS A 848 5.32 1.17 -19.89
N VAL A 849 5.84 1.34 -21.10
CA VAL A 849 6.01 2.64 -21.77
C VAL A 849 4.81 2.90 -22.66
N MET A 850 4.03 3.92 -22.31
CA MET A 850 2.76 4.24 -22.95
C MET A 850 2.96 4.97 -24.28
N TRP A 851 2.10 4.65 -25.26
CA TRP A 851 1.98 5.40 -26.50
C TRP A 851 0.94 6.52 -26.35
N TRP A 852 1.27 7.75 -26.78
CA TRP A 852 0.30 8.85 -26.82
C TRP A 852 -0.52 8.82 -28.11
N PRO A 853 -1.86 8.92 -28.05
CA PRO A 853 -2.69 9.02 -29.24
C PRO A 853 -2.26 10.19 -30.13
N SER A 854 -2.31 10.04 -31.44
CA SER A 854 -1.77 11.01 -32.41
C SER A 854 -2.35 12.40 -32.25
N HIS A 855 -3.60 12.53 -31.78
CA HIS A 855 -4.24 13.81 -31.52
C HIS A 855 -3.78 14.50 -30.22
N LEU A 856 -3.07 13.78 -29.35
CA LEU A 856 -2.48 14.28 -28.10
C LEU A 856 -0.95 14.30 -28.13
N ASP A 857 -0.33 13.61 -29.09
CA ASP A 857 1.10 13.56 -29.27
C ASP A 857 1.65 14.90 -29.75
N LYS A 858 2.42 15.57 -28.88
CA LYS A 858 3.10 16.84 -29.19
C LYS A 858 4.59 16.63 -29.47
N GLY A 859 4.95 15.47 -30.01
CA GLY A 859 6.35 15.01 -30.16
C GLY A 859 6.85 14.17 -28.97
N TYR A 860 5.93 13.75 -28.10
CA TYR A 860 6.24 12.92 -26.93
C TYR A 860 6.67 11.51 -27.34
N ASN A 861 5.98 10.90 -28.30
CA ASN A 861 6.30 9.55 -28.74
C ASN A 861 7.70 9.47 -29.35
N GLN A 862 8.03 10.37 -30.27
CA GLN A 862 9.35 10.43 -30.90
C GLN A 862 10.48 10.67 -29.88
N ALA A 863 10.28 11.59 -28.93
CA ALA A 863 11.27 11.87 -27.90
C ALA A 863 11.53 10.67 -26.98
N GLN A 864 10.47 9.92 -26.61
CA GLN A 864 10.58 8.70 -25.83
C GLN A 864 11.28 7.57 -26.58
N GLU A 865 10.95 7.39 -27.87
CA GLU A 865 11.59 6.38 -28.71
C GLU A 865 13.11 6.61 -28.79
N PHE A 866 13.53 7.84 -29.11
CA PHE A 866 14.95 8.18 -29.18
C PHE A 866 15.66 8.02 -27.83
N ALA A 867 15.00 8.40 -26.73
CA ALA A 867 15.54 8.23 -25.39
C ALA A 867 15.79 6.75 -25.04
N LEU A 868 14.84 5.85 -25.37
CA LEU A 868 15.01 4.41 -25.16
C LEU A 868 16.15 3.84 -26.00
N ARG A 869 16.23 4.21 -27.29
CA ARG A 869 17.33 3.77 -28.18
C ARG A 869 18.69 4.26 -27.68
N GLU A 870 18.77 5.48 -27.17
CA GLU A 870 19.99 6.02 -26.58
C GLU A 870 20.35 5.35 -25.25
N MET A 871 19.36 5.05 -24.40
CA MET A 871 19.56 4.31 -23.16
C MET A 871 20.18 2.92 -23.43
N ILE A 872 19.70 2.20 -24.44
CA ILE A 872 20.23 0.89 -24.84
C ILE A 872 21.63 1.03 -25.46
N SER A 873 21.86 2.00 -26.34
CA SER A 873 23.13 2.09 -27.08
C SER A 873 24.28 2.72 -26.30
N LYS A 874 23.99 3.64 -25.36
CA LYS A 874 25.02 4.42 -24.64
C LYS A 874 25.02 4.21 -23.13
N HIS A 875 23.93 3.70 -22.55
CA HIS A 875 23.78 3.59 -21.09
C HIS A 875 23.50 2.17 -20.62
N ASP A 876 23.75 1.14 -21.43
CA ASP A 876 23.55 -0.28 -21.10
C ASP A 876 24.55 -0.77 -20.03
N GLN A 877 24.24 -0.47 -18.77
CA GLN A 877 25.06 -0.76 -17.60
C GLN A 877 24.21 -1.46 -16.54
N PRO A 878 24.83 -2.32 -15.70
CA PRO A 878 24.09 -3.01 -14.65
C PRO A 878 23.46 -2.01 -13.69
N ARG A 879 22.20 -2.25 -13.35
CA ARG A 879 21.45 -1.46 -12.38
C ARG A 879 22.06 -1.65 -10.99
N LYS A 880 22.19 -0.55 -10.25
CA LYS A 880 22.53 -0.54 -8.82
C LYS A 880 21.24 -0.74 -7.99
N GLY A 881 21.35 -1.35 -6.81
CA GLY A 881 20.19 -1.54 -5.94
C GLY A 881 20.30 -2.82 -5.11
N LEU A 882 19.51 -3.83 -5.46
CA LEU A 882 19.44 -5.09 -4.70
C LEU A 882 20.67 -6.00 -4.90
N ALA A 883 21.19 -6.09 -6.13
CA ALA A 883 22.39 -6.84 -6.41
C ALA A 883 23.64 -6.12 -5.90
N GLY A 884 24.64 -6.92 -5.53
CA GLY A 884 25.87 -6.56 -4.85
C GLY A 884 26.48 -7.83 -4.24
N GLY A 885 27.52 -7.71 -3.43
CA GLY A 885 28.24 -8.89 -2.95
C GLY A 885 27.38 -9.85 -2.16
N ILE A 886 27.84 -11.10 -2.06
CA ILE A 886 27.13 -12.16 -1.35
C ILE A 886 27.71 -12.23 0.07
N SER A 887 26.87 -11.95 1.07
CA SER A 887 27.26 -11.89 2.49
C SER A 887 27.18 -13.25 3.16
N GLU A 888 26.15 -14.03 2.83
CA GLU A 888 25.84 -15.31 3.46
C GLU A 888 25.17 -16.24 2.47
N ILE A 889 25.44 -17.55 2.62
CA ILE A 889 24.70 -18.62 1.95
C ILE A 889 24.34 -19.68 2.99
N ARG A 890 23.06 -20.06 3.04
CA ARG A 890 22.51 -21.02 3.99
C ARG A 890 21.82 -22.17 3.25
N PRO A 891 22.24 -23.43 3.47
CA PRO A 891 21.57 -24.59 2.88
C PRO A 891 20.27 -24.92 3.61
N TRP A 892 19.15 -24.96 2.89
CA TRP A 892 17.89 -25.51 3.41
C TRP A 892 17.80 -27.01 3.11
N ARG A 893 17.82 -27.83 4.16
CA ARG A 893 17.77 -29.30 4.07
C ARG A 893 16.38 -29.84 4.42
N GLY A 894 15.37 -29.48 3.64
CA GLY A 894 13.99 -29.94 3.85
C GLY A 894 13.77 -31.37 3.35
N LYS A 895 12.93 -32.14 4.05
CA LYS A 895 12.61 -33.55 3.66
C LYS A 895 12.05 -33.67 2.25
N ALA A 896 11.27 -32.67 1.83
CA ALA A 896 10.57 -32.70 0.56
C ALA A 896 11.29 -31.88 -0.52
N GLN A 897 11.98 -30.82 -0.13
CA GLN A 897 12.67 -29.88 -1.01
C GLN A 897 13.91 -29.33 -0.30
N SER A 898 14.99 -29.24 -1.06
CA SER A 898 16.26 -28.67 -0.62
C SER A 898 16.77 -27.68 -1.66
N PHE A 899 17.35 -26.58 -1.20
CA PHE A 899 17.97 -25.54 -2.01
C PHE A 899 18.91 -24.71 -1.14
N ASP A 900 19.79 -23.95 -1.77
CA ASP A 900 20.58 -22.94 -1.08
C ASP A 900 19.87 -21.59 -1.11
N VAL A 901 20.09 -20.78 -0.08
CA VAL A 901 19.57 -19.42 0.04
C VAL A 901 20.74 -18.47 0.22
N ALA A 902 20.79 -17.38 -0.55
CA ALA A 902 21.84 -16.38 -0.50
C ALA A 902 21.30 -15.01 -0.03
N GLY A 903 22.14 -14.29 0.73
CA GLY A 903 21.98 -12.87 1.03
C GLY A 903 22.80 -12.02 0.05
N LEU A 904 22.12 -11.29 -0.83
CA LEU A 904 22.71 -10.43 -1.86
C LEU A 904 22.74 -8.97 -1.40
N GLY A 905 23.75 -8.23 -1.82
CA GLY A 905 23.94 -6.83 -1.47
C GLY A 905 24.65 -6.68 -0.13
N THR A 906 25.96 -6.90 -0.13
CA THR A 906 26.89 -6.54 0.95
C THR A 906 27.27 -5.06 0.86
N GLU A 907 27.86 -4.49 1.92
CA GLU A 907 28.36 -3.11 2.01
C GLU A 907 27.31 -2.03 2.31
N GLY A 908 27.78 -0.84 2.69
CA GLY A 908 26.99 0.19 3.39
C GLY A 908 25.82 0.79 2.61
N SER A 909 25.72 0.62 1.29
CA SER A 909 24.59 1.16 0.52
C SER A 909 23.42 0.19 0.33
N HIS A 910 23.58 -1.10 0.59
CA HIS A 910 22.58 -2.12 0.24
C HIS A 910 21.62 -2.46 1.37
N THR A 911 20.36 -2.73 1.03
CA THR A 911 19.30 -3.15 1.95
C THR A 911 19.29 -4.66 2.23
N GLY A 912 19.92 -5.47 1.39
CA GLY A 912 19.95 -6.92 1.56
C GLY A 912 18.72 -7.61 0.98
N LEU A 913 18.94 -8.41 -0.05
CA LEU A 913 17.94 -9.29 -0.67
C LEU A 913 18.25 -10.74 -0.30
N ILE A 914 17.26 -11.49 0.19
CA ILE A 914 17.39 -12.94 0.39
C ILE A 914 16.75 -13.66 -0.80
N LYS A 915 17.50 -14.55 -1.45
CA LYS A 915 17.10 -15.24 -2.69
C LYS A 915 17.49 -16.73 -2.68
N SER A 916 16.58 -17.64 -3.04
CA SER A 916 16.92 -19.07 -3.20
C SER A 916 17.48 -19.38 -4.59
N PHE A 917 18.35 -20.39 -4.70
CA PHE A 917 18.91 -20.81 -5.97
C PHE A 917 19.05 -22.34 -6.09
N THR A 918 19.04 -22.82 -7.34
CA THR A 918 19.14 -24.24 -7.70
C THR A 918 20.58 -24.72 -7.68
N GLN A 919 20.79 -26.01 -7.93
CA GLN A 919 22.13 -26.58 -8.09
C GLN A 919 22.92 -25.81 -9.15
N GLU A 920 22.31 -25.53 -10.28
CA GLU A 920 22.92 -24.84 -11.41
C GLU A 920 23.06 -23.33 -11.18
N GLY A 921 22.77 -22.81 -9.96
CA GLY A 921 22.85 -21.39 -9.60
C GLY A 921 21.82 -20.50 -10.31
N SER A 922 20.76 -21.09 -10.87
CA SER A 922 19.58 -20.35 -11.34
C SER A 922 18.64 -20.01 -10.18
N PHE A 923 17.80 -18.99 -10.35
CA PHE A 923 16.80 -18.64 -9.34
C PHE A 923 15.84 -19.82 -9.11
N GLU A 924 15.60 -20.20 -7.84
CA GLU A 924 14.71 -21.32 -7.50
C GLU A 924 13.26 -20.87 -7.25
N GLY A 925 13.04 -19.63 -6.81
CA GLY A 925 11.71 -19.01 -6.74
C GLY A 925 10.92 -19.18 -5.43
N THR A 926 11.42 -19.96 -4.46
CA THR A 926 10.79 -20.07 -3.14
C THR A 926 11.06 -18.87 -2.25
N VAL A 927 12.28 -18.36 -2.29
CA VAL A 927 12.72 -17.27 -1.43
C VAL A 927 13.07 -16.05 -2.27
N TYR A 928 12.37 -14.95 -2.05
CA TYR A 928 12.65 -13.64 -2.65
C TYR A 928 12.05 -12.52 -1.82
N SER A 929 12.85 -11.99 -0.89
CA SER A 929 12.37 -10.97 0.06
C SER A 929 13.49 -10.00 0.43
N VAL A 930 13.13 -8.73 0.59
CA VAL A 930 13.97 -7.70 1.21
C VAL A 930 13.43 -7.50 2.63
N PRO A 931 14.07 -8.09 3.65
CA PRO A 931 13.49 -8.09 5.00
C PRO A 931 13.53 -6.72 5.66
N PHE A 932 14.45 -5.84 5.26
CA PHE A 932 14.58 -4.47 5.74
C PHE A 932 14.75 -3.51 4.55
N HIS A 933 13.67 -2.91 4.06
CA HIS A 933 13.77 -1.83 3.07
C HIS A 933 14.32 -0.56 3.75
N ALA A 934 13.65 -0.09 4.80
CA ALA A 934 14.01 1.12 5.54
C ALA A 934 14.74 0.81 6.84
N HIS A 935 15.54 1.77 7.31
CA HIS A 935 16.15 1.74 8.63
C HIS A 935 15.06 1.70 9.71
N VAL A 936 15.29 0.91 10.76
CA VAL A 936 14.38 0.80 11.89
C VAL A 936 14.85 1.74 13.01
N GLY A 937 14.14 2.84 13.18
CA GLY A 937 14.37 3.75 14.30
C GLY A 937 13.94 3.13 15.63
N ILE A 938 14.82 3.17 16.62
CA ILE A 938 14.57 2.63 17.97
C ILE A 938 14.49 3.77 18.99
N HIS A 939 13.41 3.81 19.75
CA HIS A 939 13.19 4.78 20.82
C HIS A 939 12.86 4.06 22.12
N LEU A 940 13.73 4.18 23.12
CA LEU A 940 13.48 3.70 24.47
C LEU A 940 12.40 4.57 25.13
N LEU A 941 11.28 3.98 25.53
CA LEU A 941 10.16 4.66 26.16
C LEU A 941 10.19 4.56 27.68
N ASN A 942 10.66 3.42 28.20
CA ASN A 942 10.79 3.18 29.63
C ASN A 942 11.80 2.05 29.87
N GLU A 943 12.53 2.15 30.98
CA GLU A 943 13.46 1.15 31.49
C GLU A 943 13.37 1.17 33.02
N ARG A 944 13.19 0.00 33.65
CA ARG A 944 13.16 -0.17 35.10
C ARG A 944 13.77 -1.49 35.51
N ASP A 945 14.66 -1.44 36.51
CA ASP A 945 15.28 -2.63 37.07
C ASP A 945 14.25 -3.51 37.80
N GLU A 946 13.34 -2.90 38.56
CA GLU A 946 12.29 -3.57 39.31
C GLU A 946 10.97 -2.80 39.21
N LEU A 947 9.85 -3.52 39.16
CA LEU A 947 8.50 -2.96 39.15
C LEU A 947 7.51 -3.91 39.84
N THR A 948 6.81 -3.40 40.85
CA THR A 948 5.63 -4.10 41.40
C THR A 948 4.38 -3.75 40.57
N VAL A 949 3.74 -4.77 40.02
CA VAL A 949 2.44 -4.68 39.33
C VAL A 949 1.33 -5.02 40.32
N SER A 950 0.19 -4.32 40.25
CA SER A 950 -0.96 -4.55 41.12
C SER A 950 -2.29 -4.43 40.36
N SER A 951 -3.41 -4.61 41.07
CA SER A 951 -4.75 -4.52 40.49
C SER A 951 -5.15 -3.10 40.07
N ARG A 952 -4.42 -2.08 40.56
CA ARG A 952 -4.64 -0.68 40.18
C ARG A 952 -4.10 -0.34 38.78
N GLY A 953 -3.27 -1.21 38.22
CA GLY A 953 -2.54 -0.97 36.98
C GLY A 953 -1.37 0.00 37.18
N THR A 954 -0.26 -0.28 36.50
CA THR A 954 0.93 0.57 36.46
C THR A 954 1.18 0.99 35.03
N GLU A 955 1.17 2.29 34.75
CA GLU A 955 1.55 2.81 33.43
C GLU A 955 3.04 2.53 33.19
N ILE A 956 3.33 1.85 32.07
CA ILE A 956 4.69 1.50 31.67
C ILE A 956 5.18 2.31 30.48
N ALA A 957 4.29 2.91 29.68
CA ALA A 957 4.70 3.79 28.59
C ALA A 957 3.55 4.68 28.11
N THR A 958 3.92 5.85 27.60
CA THR A 958 3.05 6.70 26.78
C THR A 958 3.72 6.97 25.43
N ILE A 959 2.98 6.78 24.34
CA ILE A 959 3.43 6.99 22.97
C ILE A 959 2.63 8.16 22.38
N ALA A 960 3.34 9.23 22.01
CA ALA A 960 2.70 10.45 21.54
C ALA A 960 1.91 10.23 20.24
N THR A 961 2.53 9.59 19.25
CA THR A 961 1.92 9.31 17.93
C THR A 961 2.49 8.03 17.30
N THR A 962 1.69 7.40 16.45
CA THR A 962 2.08 6.28 15.58
C THR A 962 1.79 6.58 14.12
N ARG A 963 2.45 5.81 13.25
CA ARG A 963 2.22 5.75 11.80
C ARG A 963 2.49 4.32 11.30
N PRO A 964 2.08 3.93 10.07
CA PRO A 964 2.43 2.63 9.49
C PRO A 964 3.92 2.31 9.65
N GLY A 965 4.25 1.03 9.86
CA GLY A 965 5.60 0.57 10.23
C GLY A 965 5.98 0.79 11.70
N CYS A 966 5.05 1.23 12.55
CA CYS A 966 5.28 1.35 13.99
C CYS A 966 5.02 0.03 14.72
N LEU A 967 5.93 -0.31 15.63
CA LEU A 967 5.81 -1.44 16.54
C LEU A 967 6.24 -1.03 17.95
N VAL A 968 5.65 -1.65 18.97
CA VAL A 968 6.05 -1.45 20.38
C VAL A 968 6.40 -2.80 20.98
N GLU A 969 7.62 -2.91 21.47
CA GLU A 969 8.13 -4.08 22.18
C GLU A 969 8.14 -3.79 23.69
N VAL A 970 7.64 -4.74 24.47
CA VAL A 970 7.72 -4.77 25.93
C VAL A 970 8.44 -6.05 26.33
N HIS A 971 9.52 -5.92 27.09
CA HIS A 971 10.32 -7.04 27.57
C HIS A 971 10.52 -6.92 29.09
N PHE A 972 10.40 -8.02 29.83
CA PHE A 972 10.70 -8.07 31.27
C PHE A 972 10.92 -9.52 31.71
N ARG A 973 11.47 -9.68 32.92
CA ARG A 973 11.59 -10.97 33.61
C ARG A 973 10.62 -11.03 34.78
N VAL A 974 10.02 -12.19 35.00
CA VAL A 974 9.08 -12.44 36.10
C VAL A 974 9.86 -12.77 37.38
N GLU A 975 9.53 -12.14 38.51
CA GLU A 975 10.17 -12.45 39.81
C GLU A 975 9.37 -13.47 40.61
N ASP A 976 8.06 -13.27 40.70
CA ASP A 976 7.12 -14.13 41.43
C ASP A 976 6.22 -14.89 40.47
N LYS A 977 5.64 -16.02 40.91
CA LYS A 977 4.58 -16.66 40.12
C LYS A 977 3.39 -15.69 39.95
N ILE A 978 2.98 -15.43 38.70
CA ILE A 978 1.87 -14.52 38.38
C ILE A 978 0.74 -15.31 37.71
N PRO A 979 -0.39 -15.58 38.41
CA PRO A 979 -1.51 -16.33 37.83
C PRO A 979 -2.13 -15.64 36.61
N LEU A 980 -2.15 -14.30 36.61
CA LEU A 980 -2.67 -13.51 35.50
C LEU A 980 -1.97 -12.15 35.47
N LEU A 981 -1.43 -11.81 34.31
CA LEU A 981 -0.92 -10.48 33.98
C LEU A 981 -1.63 -9.97 32.72
N ARG A 982 -2.02 -8.70 32.74
CA ARG A 982 -2.65 -8.01 31.61
C ARG A 982 -1.77 -6.88 31.14
N LEU A 983 -1.47 -6.85 29.85
CA LEU A 983 -0.92 -5.65 29.20
C LEU A 983 -2.07 -4.94 28.48
N GLU A 984 -2.52 -3.85 29.07
CA GLU A 984 -3.67 -3.09 28.63
C GLU A 984 -3.22 -1.90 27.78
N MET A 985 -3.86 -1.72 26.62
CA MET A 985 -3.68 -0.54 25.78
C MET A 985 -4.86 0.42 25.96
N ALA A 986 -4.56 1.71 26.09
CA ALA A 986 -5.55 2.78 25.98
C ALA A 986 -5.13 3.78 24.89
N HIS A 987 -6.11 4.33 24.19
CA HIS A 987 -5.92 5.36 23.17
C HIS A 987 -6.72 6.60 23.56
N MET A 988 -6.07 7.77 23.66
CA MET A 988 -6.71 9.02 24.08
C MET A 988 -7.47 8.90 25.43
N GLY A 989 -6.96 8.06 26.33
CA GLY A 989 -7.57 7.78 27.63
C GLY A 989 -8.75 6.80 27.60
N ILE A 990 -9.05 6.19 26.46
CA ILE A 990 -10.05 5.12 26.31
C ILE A 990 -9.36 3.76 26.34
N PRO A 991 -9.67 2.86 27.29
CA PRO A 991 -9.19 1.48 27.27
C PRO A 991 -9.70 0.74 26.03
N LEU A 992 -8.86 -0.10 25.43
CA LEU A 992 -9.19 -0.91 24.26
C LEU A 992 -9.11 -2.41 24.62
N PRO A 993 -10.21 -3.02 25.09
CA PRO A 993 -10.17 -4.38 25.65
C PRO A 993 -9.76 -5.46 24.64
N ASP A 994 -10.11 -5.30 23.36
CA ASP A 994 -9.72 -6.25 22.31
C ASP A 994 -8.23 -6.18 21.96
N GLN A 995 -7.53 -5.13 22.41
CA GLN A 995 -6.09 -4.98 22.27
C GLN A 995 -5.32 -5.35 23.54
N THR A 996 -5.97 -5.97 24.52
CA THR A 996 -5.31 -6.41 25.75
C THR A 996 -4.63 -7.76 25.53
N ILE A 997 -3.34 -7.86 25.85
CA ILE A 997 -2.64 -9.14 25.89
C ILE A 997 -2.80 -9.75 27.28
N LEU A 998 -3.32 -10.98 27.32
CA LEU A 998 -3.46 -11.77 28.55
C LEU A 998 -2.35 -12.82 28.63
N LEU A 999 -1.71 -12.88 29.80
CA LEU A 999 -0.70 -13.88 30.14
C LEU A 999 -1.14 -14.60 31.42
N GLU A 1000 -1.21 -15.92 31.37
CA GLU A 1000 -1.71 -16.76 32.46
C GLU A 1000 -0.57 -17.62 33.01
N ASP A 1001 -0.60 -17.90 34.31
CA ASP A 1001 0.29 -18.85 34.98
C ASP A 1001 1.82 -18.63 34.77
N LEU A 1002 2.25 -17.36 34.68
CA LEU A 1002 3.66 -17.02 34.54
C LEU A 1002 4.51 -17.54 35.70
N LEU A 1003 5.66 -18.11 35.36
CA LEU A 1003 6.59 -18.73 36.32
C LEU A 1003 7.71 -17.76 36.71
N PRO A 1004 8.28 -17.89 37.93
CA PRO A 1004 9.50 -17.18 38.30
C PRO A 1004 10.63 -17.38 37.27
N ASP A 1005 11.40 -16.32 37.03
CA ASP A 1005 12.50 -16.22 36.05
C ASP A 1005 12.12 -16.39 34.57
N GLN A 1006 10.84 -16.55 34.25
CA GLN A 1006 10.37 -16.59 32.87
C GLN A 1006 10.56 -15.21 32.22
N LYS A 1007 11.14 -15.19 31.01
CA LYS A 1007 11.33 -13.97 30.23
C LYS A 1007 10.15 -13.72 29.32
N VAL A 1008 9.52 -12.57 29.46
CA VAL A 1008 8.33 -12.20 28.71
C VAL A 1008 8.70 -11.18 27.65
N ARG A 1009 8.29 -11.42 26.40
CA ARG A 1009 8.32 -10.45 25.30
C ARG A 1009 6.93 -10.30 24.69
N LEU A 1010 6.46 -9.06 24.62
CA LEU A 1010 5.18 -8.69 24.05
C LEU A 1010 5.41 -7.65 22.96
N VAL A 1011 4.75 -7.83 21.81
CA VAL A 1011 4.94 -6.98 20.64
C VAL A 1011 3.59 -6.51 20.14
N TYR A 1012 3.39 -5.20 20.03
CA TYR A 1012 2.26 -4.58 19.34
C TYR A 1012 2.67 -4.08 17.96
N LYS A 1013 2.10 -4.64 16.89
CA LYS A 1013 2.15 -4.09 15.54
C LYS A 1013 1.03 -3.07 15.38
N ILE A 1014 1.35 -1.79 15.11
CA ILE A 1014 0.38 -0.69 15.04
C ILE A 1014 0.40 -0.07 13.64
N PRO A 1015 -0.37 -0.63 12.68
CA PRO A 1015 -0.31 -0.23 11.27
C PRO A 1015 -1.13 1.02 10.93
N ILE A 1016 -1.72 1.67 11.94
CA ILE A 1016 -2.64 2.81 11.77
C ILE A 1016 -2.18 4.03 12.57
N LEU A 1017 -2.70 5.20 12.22
CA LEU A 1017 -2.46 6.44 12.95
C LEU A 1017 -3.23 6.40 14.28
N MET A 1018 -2.50 6.54 15.38
CA MET A 1018 -3.05 6.70 16.73
C MET A 1018 -2.25 7.78 17.47
N ASP A 1019 -2.90 8.47 18.40
CA ASP A 1019 -2.30 9.54 19.21
C ASP A 1019 -2.46 9.21 20.71
N ARG A 1020 -1.46 9.52 21.53
CA ARG A 1020 -1.49 9.34 23.00
C ARG A 1020 -1.91 7.93 23.40
N ILE A 1021 -1.22 6.92 22.88
CA ILE A 1021 -1.36 5.55 23.36
C ILE A 1021 -0.71 5.44 24.73
N ARG A 1022 -1.37 4.75 25.65
CA ARG A 1022 -0.86 4.39 26.96
C ARG A 1022 -0.84 2.87 27.09
N LEU A 1023 0.26 2.35 27.61
CA LEU A 1023 0.41 0.94 27.96
C LEU A 1023 0.48 0.81 29.48
N SER A 1024 -0.30 -0.10 30.05
CA SER A 1024 -0.30 -0.38 31.48
C SER A 1024 -0.25 -1.88 31.76
N LEU A 1025 0.45 -2.27 32.80
CA LEU A 1025 0.44 -3.63 33.32
C LEU A 1025 -0.47 -3.71 34.54
N SER A 1026 -1.33 -4.72 34.61
CA SER A 1026 -2.15 -5.00 35.80
C SER A 1026 -2.17 -6.49 36.13
N SER A 1027 -2.30 -6.80 37.43
CA SER A 1027 -2.44 -8.17 37.93
C SER A 1027 -3.43 -8.19 39.10
N PRO A 1028 -4.25 -9.24 39.29
CA PRO A 1028 -5.16 -9.33 40.43
C PRO A 1028 -4.46 -9.29 41.80
N GLN A 1029 -3.20 -9.71 41.86
CA GLN A 1029 -2.36 -9.70 43.04
C GLN A 1029 -1.13 -8.82 42.83
N ASN A 1030 -0.47 -8.42 43.91
CA ASN A 1030 0.84 -7.77 43.78
C ASN A 1030 1.85 -8.80 43.27
N ALA A 1031 2.61 -8.43 42.25
CA ALA A 1031 3.64 -9.28 41.66
C ALA A 1031 4.87 -8.45 41.25
N GLY A 1032 6.07 -8.97 41.52
CA GLY A 1032 7.32 -8.39 41.04
C GLY A 1032 7.62 -8.77 39.59
N ILE A 1033 8.03 -7.79 38.80
CA ILE A 1033 8.75 -8.00 37.55
C ILE A 1033 10.06 -7.20 37.59
N ALA A 1034 11.06 -7.71 36.89
CA ALA A 1034 12.37 -7.09 36.78
C ALA A 1034 12.75 -6.84 35.32
N ASP A 1035 13.79 -6.02 35.12
CA ASP A 1035 14.42 -5.77 33.82
C ASP A 1035 13.41 -5.31 32.74
N LEU A 1036 12.45 -4.46 33.14
CA LEU A 1036 11.43 -3.94 32.23
C LEU A 1036 12.06 -3.00 31.22
N THR A 1037 11.82 -3.26 29.94
CA THR A 1037 12.16 -2.36 28.85
C THR A 1037 10.95 -2.21 27.93
N VAL A 1038 10.62 -0.97 27.56
CA VAL A 1038 9.59 -0.67 26.57
C VAL A 1038 10.21 0.14 25.44
N ILE A 1039 10.14 -0.37 24.22
CA ILE A 1039 10.84 0.17 23.05
C ILE A 1039 9.84 0.39 21.92
N LYS A 1040 9.86 1.58 21.31
CA LYS A 1040 9.17 1.85 20.04
C LYS A 1040 10.13 1.62 18.88
N HIS A 1041 9.70 0.80 17.94
CA HIS A 1041 10.32 0.59 16.64
C HIS A 1041 9.54 1.40 15.59
N GLN A 1042 10.22 2.01 14.64
CA GLN A 1042 9.61 2.73 13.54
C GLN A 1042 10.41 2.53 12.25
N ASP A 1043 9.81 1.89 11.25
CA ASP A 1043 10.38 1.89 9.90
C ASP A 1043 10.41 3.33 9.38
N GLN A 1044 11.60 3.82 9.01
CA GLN A 1044 11.83 5.20 8.59
C GLN A 1044 11.49 5.40 7.12
N VAL A 1045 10.25 5.14 6.75
CA VAL A 1045 9.74 5.38 5.40
C VAL A 1045 9.12 6.78 5.29
N ILE A 1046 8.86 7.22 4.07
CA ILE A 1046 7.95 8.36 3.84
C ILE A 1046 6.56 8.10 4.43
N ASN A 1047 5.86 9.17 4.80
CA ASN A 1047 4.47 9.10 5.23
C ASN A 1047 3.74 10.37 4.83
N LEU A 1048 2.92 10.27 3.80
CA LEU A 1048 2.23 11.39 3.17
C LEU A 1048 1.17 11.97 4.11
N ALA A 1049 0.46 11.13 4.88
CA ALA A 1049 -0.52 11.57 5.86
C ALA A 1049 0.08 12.49 6.94
N ARG A 1050 1.34 12.24 7.34
CA ARG A 1050 2.11 13.06 8.30
C ARG A 1050 3.08 14.05 7.63
N LYS A 1051 3.03 14.20 6.29
CA LYS A 1051 3.90 15.10 5.50
C LYS A 1051 5.41 14.80 5.61
N ILE A 1052 5.77 13.55 5.83
CA ILE A 1052 7.14 13.07 5.85
C ILE A 1052 7.50 12.65 4.42
N MET A 1053 8.38 13.43 3.78
CA MET A 1053 8.61 13.36 2.33
C MET A 1053 9.93 12.68 1.92
N SER A 1054 10.73 12.22 2.89
CA SER A 1054 11.92 11.38 2.66
C SER A 1054 11.97 10.28 3.71
N GLY A 1055 12.45 9.11 3.32
CA GLY A 1055 12.79 8.02 4.23
C GLY A 1055 14.28 7.97 4.57
N GLU A 1056 14.64 6.98 5.37
CA GLU A 1056 16.00 6.52 5.64
C GLU A 1056 16.06 5.03 5.26
N ARG A 1057 16.80 4.71 4.21
CA ARG A 1057 16.98 3.33 3.74
C ARG A 1057 17.83 2.52 4.71
N HIS A 1058 17.56 1.22 4.76
CA HIS A 1058 18.44 0.27 5.46
C HIS A 1058 19.79 0.14 4.75
N GLN A 1059 20.81 -0.25 5.50
CA GLN A 1059 22.22 -0.26 5.06
C GLN A 1059 22.94 -1.50 5.59
N GLY A 1060 23.99 -1.95 4.89
CA GLY A 1060 24.85 -3.05 5.33
C GLY A 1060 24.30 -4.45 5.06
N GLY A 1061 23.22 -4.60 4.28
CA GLY A 1061 22.64 -5.90 3.96
C GLY A 1061 21.98 -6.57 5.17
N VAL A 1062 21.94 -7.90 5.17
CA VAL A 1062 21.28 -8.71 6.21
C VAL A 1062 22.11 -9.93 6.56
N THR A 1063 21.94 -10.43 7.78
CA THR A 1063 22.36 -11.78 8.19
C THR A 1063 21.11 -12.64 8.34
N PHE A 1064 21.20 -13.95 8.12
CA PHE A 1064 20.02 -14.80 8.27
C PHE A 1064 20.34 -16.27 8.48
N ASP A 1065 19.34 -16.99 8.96
CA ASP A 1065 19.33 -18.46 8.90
C ASP A 1065 17.90 -19.02 8.76
N CYS A 1066 17.79 -20.25 8.27
CA CYS A 1066 16.54 -20.97 8.12
C CYS A 1066 16.19 -21.73 9.42
N LEU A 1067 15.03 -21.47 9.99
CA LEU A 1067 14.60 -22.13 11.23
C LEU A 1067 14.21 -23.60 10.97
N PRO A 1068 14.82 -24.57 11.68
CA PRO A 1068 14.67 -25.99 11.39
C PRO A 1068 13.36 -26.64 11.89
#